data_AF-A0AAV1RAZ8-F1
#
_entry.id   AF-A0AAV1RAZ8-F1
#
_cell.length_a   1.000
_cell.length_b   1.000
_cell.length_c   1.000
_cell.angle_alpha   90.00
_cell.angle_beta   90.00
_cell.angle_gamma   90.00
#
_symmetry.space_group_name_H-M   'P 1'
#
loop_
_entity.id
_entity.type
_entity.pdbx_description
1 polymer ?
#
loop_
_entity_poly.entity_id
_entity_poly.type
_entity_poly.pdbx_seq_one_letter_code
_entity_poly.pdbx_strand_id
1 'polypeptide(L)'
;MAENGFTYNCVGTVLAKRGCWSFLKGGFTLDAPSSLSMLYFQGTSDKAIDIAIASASLQPFTEQQWRTNQQYTIKTERKRAVTLHVSDSRGHRLQGADITIEQISKDFPIGSAIASTILGNLPYQNWFVERFNAAVFENELKWYATEPNQQGKVNYTIPDQMLQFLRANQIIARGHNIFWENPKYNPAWVRKLTSAALKSAVNSRIQSLTSRYREEFIHWDISNEMLHFDFYEKRLGSDATLHFYRTAHESDPLATLFLNEYNVLETCTDANATVDTYIAKIRELERGGASMNGIGLESHFSKPNLPLMRAILDKLATLKLPIWLTEVDISKKFDKETQAIYLEQVLREGFSHPAVDGIMLWTALHPNGCYQMCLTDYNLQNLPAGDVVDKLLKEWNSGKINGHTDDHGSYSFFGFLGQYRISVRRASSSLEKFSHLLDCKTYKEWKTRLEAKASRCAQIPITAKQFMAFLSKKIIQNVPILGFSVFLILMCPFFAVPHDGPLYDFTAYTECKALPEKPLYNGGIFKDQAPLTQHRISDSSDGFYTPALILHNLTQGTNYCFSIWVKIQGADSTLVTASLMADNNSTYGCVGAVLAKSGCWSFLKGGFVLDAPSSLSILYFQGTADVSIYIEIASGSLQPFTEQQWRTNQQSIINTERKRAVTIHVSDSHGDRLQGAAITIEQISKDFPFGSSIASTILGNLPYQNWFVERFNAAVFENELKWYATEREQGKVNYTIADQMLEFIRANQIIARGHNIFWEDPKYNPAWVRNLTGPALKSAVNSRIQSLMSKYKEEFIHWDVSNEMLHFDFYEQRLGPDATLHFYQTAHESDPLATLFLNEFNVVETCTDVNTTVDTYIAKIRELERGGASMNGIGLESHFSKPNLPLMRAILDKLATLKLPIWLTEVDISNKFDKETQAIHLEQVLREGFSHPAVDGIMLWTALRPNGCYQMCLTDYNLRNLPAGDVVDKLLNEWNSGEINGHTDDHGSYSFFGFLGEYKVSVQYGNRTANSTLSLCPSDETKHFNIQL
;
A
#
# COMPACT_ATOMS: atom_id res chain seq x y z
N MET A 1 17.51 -30.39 -24.96
CA MET A 1 16.92 -31.75 -24.91
C MET A 1 17.00 -32.23 -23.47
N ALA A 2 16.06 -33.07 -23.00
CA ALA A 2 16.04 -33.54 -21.62
C ALA A 2 16.52 -35.00 -21.54
N GLU A 3 17.78 -35.23 -21.16
CA GLU A 3 18.34 -36.58 -21.04
C GLU A 3 17.90 -37.32 -19.75
N ASN A 4 17.29 -36.61 -18.78
CA ASN A 4 16.87 -37.16 -17.49
C ASN A 4 15.40 -36.86 -17.13
N GLY A 5 14.52 -36.60 -18.11
CA GLY A 5 13.07 -36.57 -17.90
C GLY A 5 12.46 -35.39 -17.12
N PHE A 6 13.26 -34.41 -16.65
CA PHE A 6 12.76 -33.22 -15.98
C PHE A 6 12.20 -32.17 -16.97
N THR A 7 11.08 -31.53 -16.62
CA THR A 7 10.52 -30.37 -17.31
C THR A 7 11.13 -29.06 -16.79
N TYR A 8 11.46 -28.16 -17.71
CA TYR A 8 12.10 -26.87 -17.41
C TYR A 8 11.11 -25.71 -17.56
N ASN A 9 10.73 -25.09 -16.43
CA ASN A 9 9.96 -23.84 -16.41
C ASN A 9 10.91 -22.66 -16.15
N CYS A 10 10.75 -21.54 -16.86
CA CYS A 10 11.41 -20.29 -16.45
C CYS A 10 10.64 -19.65 -15.28
N VAL A 11 11.39 -19.18 -14.28
CA VAL A 11 10.85 -18.62 -13.04
C VAL A 11 11.35 -17.21 -12.73
N GLY A 12 12.29 -16.67 -13.50
CA GLY A 12 12.79 -15.31 -13.37
C GLY A 12 14.01 -15.08 -14.27
N THR A 13 14.26 -13.83 -14.66
CA THR A 13 15.36 -13.45 -15.55
C THR A 13 16.06 -12.18 -15.09
N VAL A 14 17.39 -12.14 -15.25
CA VAL A 14 18.16 -10.90 -15.16
C VAL A 14 19.17 -10.79 -16.30
N LEU A 15 19.27 -9.62 -16.93
CA LEU A 15 20.33 -9.28 -17.86
C LEU A 15 21.64 -9.01 -17.10
N ALA A 16 22.33 -10.08 -16.71
CA ALA A 16 23.61 -10.00 -16.00
C ALA A 16 24.73 -9.49 -16.90
N LYS A 17 25.61 -8.62 -16.35
CA LYS A 17 26.81 -8.13 -17.04
C LYS A 17 28.06 -8.78 -16.47
N ARG A 18 29.01 -9.16 -17.33
CA ARG A 18 30.28 -9.79 -16.93
C ARG A 18 31.03 -8.91 -15.92
N GLY A 19 31.31 -9.46 -14.74
CA GLY A 19 31.99 -8.75 -13.65
C GLY A 19 31.10 -7.89 -12.77
N CYS A 20 29.77 -7.94 -12.92
CA CYS A 20 28.81 -7.19 -12.11
C CYS A 20 27.80 -8.12 -11.43
N TRP A 21 27.61 -7.96 -10.12
CA TRP A 21 26.43 -8.51 -9.45
C TRP A 21 25.16 -7.89 -10.02
N SER A 22 24.14 -8.72 -10.25
CA SER A 22 22.88 -8.33 -10.89
C SER A 22 21.72 -9.00 -10.16
N PHE A 23 20.69 -8.24 -9.78
CA PHE A 23 19.60 -8.74 -8.94
C PHE A 23 18.52 -9.44 -9.78
N LEU A 24 18.31 -10.74 -9.51
CA LEU A 24 17.25 -11.55 -10.12
C LEU A 24 16.12 -11.73 -9.08
N LYS A 25 14.99 -11.04 -9.31
CA LYS A 25 13.70 -11.39 -8.68
C LYS A 25 12.85 -12.17 -9.68
N GLY A 26 12.06 -13.11 -9.17
CA GLY A 26 11.18 -13.97 -9.94
C GLY A 26 10.33 -14.81 -8.99
N GLY A 27 9.51 -15.70 -9.55
CA GLY A 27 8.75 -16.68 -8.80
C GLY A 27 8.04 -17.67 -9.73
N PHE A 28 7.42 -18.68 -9.15
CA PHE A 28 6.71 -19.72 -9.86
C PHE A 28 5.64 -20.35 -9.00
N THR A 29 4.50 -20.68 -9.60
CA THR A 29 3.48 -21.56 -9.02
C THR A 29 3.76 -23.00 -9.46
N LEU A 30 3.60 -23.98 -8.55
CA LEU A 30 3.66 -25.41 -8.87
C LEU A 30 2.25 -25.98 -9.07
N ASP A 31 2.01 -26.59 -10.23
CA ASP A 31 0.71 -27.15 -10.63
C ASP A 31 0.37 -28.45 -9.90
N ALA A 32 1.37 -29.13 -9.34
CA ALA A 32 1.23 -30.34 -8.54
C ALA A 32 2.44 -30.46 -7.58
N PRO A 33 2.32 -31.20 -6.46
CA PRO A 33 3.45 -31.49 -5.60
C PRO A 33 4.56 -32.24 -6.35
N SER A 34 5.81 -31.80 -6.18
CA SER A 34 7.00 -32.47 -6.72
C SER A 34 7.93 -32.88 -5.58
N SER A 35 8.37 -34.14 -5.58
CA SER A 35 9.33 -34.67 -4.62
C SER A 35 10.77 -34.20 -4.85
N LEU A 36 11.08 -33.64 -6.03
CA LEU A 36 12.36 -33.03 -6.35
C LEU A 36 12.18 -31.93 -7.41
N SER A 37 12.44 -30.68 -7.02
CA SER A 37 12.50 -29.54 -7.94
C SER A 37 13.87 -28.89 -7.83
N MET A 38 14.54 -28.68 -8.97
CA MET A 38 15.86 -28.06 -9.02
C MET A 38 15.75 -26.64 -9.56
N LEU A 39 16.06 -25.64 -8.73
CA LEU A 39 16.33 -24.28 -9.22
C LEU A 39 17.77 -24.25 -9.75
N TYR A 40 17.91 -24.09 -11.05
CA TYR A 40 19.18 -24.03 -11.77
C TYR A 40 19.28 -22.67 -12.46
N PHE A 41 20.49 -22.12 -12.52
CA PHE A 41 20.77 -20.84 -13.17
C PHE A 41 21.51 -21.12 -14.48
N GLN A 42 20.94 -20.71 -15.59
CA GLN A 42 21.53 -20.86 -16.92
C GLN A 42 21.74 -19.51 -17.59
N GLY A 43 22.84 -19.37 -18.32
CA GLY A 43 23.00 -18.27 -19.28
C GLY A 43 22.36 -18.63 -20.62
N THR A 44 21.84 -17.64 -21.33
CA THR A 44 21.34 -17.77 -22.72
C THR A 44 22.47 -17.80 -23.77
N SER A 45 23.66 -18.26 -23.38
CA SER A 45 24.89 -18.26 -24.18
C SER A 45 25.23 -19.66 -24.65
N ASP A 46 25.46 -19.83 -25.96
CA ASP A 46 25.94 -21.10 -26.56
C ASP A 46 27.30 -21.56 -26.02
N LYS A 47 28.03 -20.66 -25.35
CA LYS A 47 29.28 -20.95 -24.64
C LYS A 47 28.99 -21.14 -23.16
N ALA A 48 29.58 -22.18 -22.57
CA ALA A 48 29.64 -22.33 -21.12
C ALA A 48 30.19 -21.05 -20.47
N ILE A 49 29.52 -20.60 -19.40
CA ILE A 49 29.90 -19.43 -18.60
C ILE A 49 29.91 -19.81 -17.12
N ASP A 50 30.88 -19.30 -16.38
CA ASP A 50 30.91 -19.41 -14.92
C ASP A 50 29.90 -18.41 -14.32
N ILE A 51 28.85 -18.92 -13.67
CA ILE A 51 27.82 -18.10 -13.02
C ILE A 51 28.08 -18.10 -11.52
N ALA A 52 28.59 -16.99 -11.00
CA ALA A 52 28.65 -16.74 -9.56
C ALA A 52 27.26 -16.32 -9.05
N ILE A 53 26.79 -16.99 -7.99
CA ILE A 53 25.50 -16.73 -7.34
C ILE A 53 25.78 -16.44 -5.86
N ALA A 54 25.17 -15.40 -5.30
CA ALA A 54 25.27 -15.03 -3.90
C ALA A 54 23.92 -14.45 -3.42
N SER A 55 23.67 -14.52 -2.11
CA SER A 55 22.46 -13.98 -1.47
C SER A 55 21.14 -14.47 -2.09
N ALA A 56 21.13 -15.70 -2.64
CA ALA A 56 19.92 -16.30 -3.17
C ALA A 56 18.94 -16.61 -2.02
N SER A 57 17.72 -16.12 -2.16
CA SER A 57 16.57 -16.50 -1.33
C SER A 57 15.52 -17.11 -2.26
N LEU A 58 14.95 -18.25 -1.86
CA LEU A 58 13.81 -18.84 -2.55
C LEU A 58 12.64 -18.95 -1.60
N GLN A 59 11.49 -18.77 -2.22
CA GLN A 59 10.21 -18.56 -1.63
C GLN A 59 9.28 -19.42 -2.60
N PRO A 60 8.82 -20.66 -2.23
CA PRO A 60 7.53 -21.38 -2.56
C PRO A 60 6.51 -21.49 -1.34
N PHE A 61 5.35 -20.82 -1.06
CA PHE A 61 4.19 -20.00 -1.60
C PHE A 61 3.29 -20.84 -2.55
N THR A 62 1.99 -20.99 -2.21
CA THR A 62 0.91 -21.57 -3.03
C THR A 62 -0.39 -20.78 -2.73
N GLU A 63 -1.26 -20.58 -3.73
CA GLU A 63 -2.05 -19.35 -4.02
C GLU A 63 -2.74 -18.57 -2.86
N GLN A 64 -2.92 -19.10 -1.65
CA GLN A 64 -3.81 -18.54 -0.62
C GLN A 64 -3.55 -17.08 -0.30
N GLN A 65 -2.52 -16.76 0.45
CA GLN A 65 -2.22 -15.38 0.71
C GLN A 65 -1.87 -14.64 -0.61
N TRP A 66 -1.81 -15.22 -1.83
CA TRP A 66 -1.40 -14.47 -3.03
C TRP A 66 -2.32 -13.27 -3.19
N ARG A 67 -3.56 -13.61 -2.89
CA ARG A 67 -4.71 -12.84 -2.59
C ARG A 67 -4.41 -11.83 -1.45
N THR A 68 -4.00 -12.19 -0.25
CA THR A 68 -3.74 -11.20 0.84
C THR A 68 -2.84 -9.95 0.57
N ASN A 69 -1.64 -9.98 -0.03
CA ASN A 69 -0.92 -8.71 -0.38
C ASN A 69 -1.70 -7.99 -1.48
N GLN A 70 -2.39 -8.74 -2.35
CA GLN A 70 -3.26 -8.07 -3.30
C GLN A 70 -4.29 -7.21 -2.52
N GLN A 71 -4.70 -7.59 -1.30
CA GLN A 71 -5.60 -6.78 -0.47
C GLN A 71 -5.03 -5.45 0.02
N TYR A 72 -3.97 -5.48 0.84
CA TYR A 72 -3.52 -4.23 1.46
C TYR A 72 -3.06 -3.27 0.40
N THR A 73 -2.39 -3.78 -0.63
CA THR A 73 -1.90 -2.89 -1.67
C THR A 73 -3.07 -2.19 -2.37
N ILE A 74 -4.21 -2.85 -2.60
CA ILE A 74 -5.40 -2.12 -3.09
C ILE A 74 -5.97 -1.21 -2.01
N LYS A 75 -6.00 -1.65 -0.75
CA LYS A 75 -6.47 -0.84 0.38
C LYS A 75 -5.69 0.48 0.51
N THR A 76 -4.36 0.46 0.39
CA THR A 76 -3.49 1.63 0.57
C THR A 76 -3.22 2.39 -0.71
N GLU A 77 -3.32 1.76 -1.88
CA GLU A 77 -3.12 2.47 -3.15
C GLU A 77 -4.44 2.95 -3.77
N ARG A 78 -5.60 2.32 -3.45
CA ARG A 78 -6.90 2.60 -4.11
C ARG A 78 -8.06 3.00 -3.18
N LYS A 79 -7.89 3.02 -1.85
CA LYS A 79 -8.92 3.53 -0.89
C LYS A 79 -8.32 4.57 0.08
N ARG A 80 -9.12 5.55 0.54
CA ARG A 80 -8.71 6.66 1.44
C ARG A 80 -9.79 6.98 2.46
N ALA A 81 -9.40 7.47 3.64
CA ALA A 81 -10.31 8.10 4.59
C ALA A 81 -10.53 9.58 4.22
N VAL A 82 -11.73 10.12 4.43
CA VAL A 82 -12.15 11.43 3.89
C VAL A 82 -13.08 12.16 4.84
N THR A 83 -12.57 13.15 5.58
CA THR A 83 -13.42 13.98 6.44
C THR A 83 -14.02 15.18 5.73
N LEU A 84 -15.33 15.11 5.54
CA LEU A 84 -16.22 16.22 5.23
C LEU A 84 -16.50 17.01 6.51
N HIS A 85 -16.46 18.33 6.43
CA HIS A 85 -16.90 19.21 7.51
C HIS A 85 -17.84 20.26 6.96
N VAL A 86 -18.99 20.42 7.61
CA VAL A 86 -20.14 21.17 7.13
C VAL A 86 -20.37 22.36 8.06
N SER A 87 -20.53 23.54 7.47
CA SER A 87 -20.77 24.80 8.18
C SER A 87 -21.91 25.59 7.53
N ASP A 88 -22.55 26.47 8.30
CA ASP A 88 -23.43 27.50 7.75
C ASP A 88 -22.61 28.61 7.07
N SER A 89 -23.28 29.50 6.33
CA SER A 89 -22.63 30.59 5.58
C SER A 89 -21.96 31.67 6.46
N ARG A 90 -21.93 31.48 7.78
CA ARG A 90 -21.21 32.31 8.76
C ARG A 90 -20.13 31.51 9.50
N GLY A 91 -19.85 30.28 9.05
CA GLY A 91 -18.78 29.41 9.56
C GLY A 91 -19.20 28.41 10.64
N HIS A 92 -20.39 28.55 11.26
CA HIS A 92 -20.81 27.69 12.36
C HIS A 92 -20.99 26.26 11.89
N ARG A 93 -20.36 25.30 12.59
CA ARG A 93 -20.50 23.87 12.30
C ARG A 93 -21.97 23.45 12.34
N LEU A 94 -22.41 22.71 11.33
CA LEU A 94 -23.78 22.20 11.23
C LEU A 94 -23.86 20.79 11.81
N GLN A 95 -24.07 20.72 13.12
CA GLN A 95 -24.45 19.49 13.82
C GLN A 95 -25.76 18.91 13.25
N GLY A 96 -25.83 17.58 13.08
CA GLY A 96 -27.05 16.86 12.74
C GLY A 96 -27.62 17.23 11.35
N ALA A 97 -26.77 17.51 10.38
CA ALA A 97 -27.17 17.70 8.99
C ALA A 97 -27.11 16.37 8.24
N ASP A 98 -28.19 15.96 7.56
CA ASP A 98 -28.24 14.72 6.77
C ASP A 98 -27.21 14.81 5.63
N ILE A 99 -26.34 13.81 5.52
CA ILE A 99 -25.35 13.68 4.44
C ILE A 99 -25.66 12.43 3.60
N THR A 100 -25.77 12.62 2.29
CA THR A 100 -25.68 11.53 1.31
C THR A 100 -24.39 11.72 0.51
N ILE A 101 -23.55 10.69 0.49
CA ILE A 101 -22.33 10.59 -0.30
C ILE A 101 -22.53 9.44 -1.31
N GLU A 102 -22.26 9.68 -2.59
CA GLU A 102 -22.52 8.72 -3.66
C GLU A 102 -21.32 8.70 -4.60
N GLN A 103 -20.63 7.56 -4.78
CA GLN A 103 -19.50 7.47 -5.70
C GLN A 103 -20.04 7.55 -7.14
N ILE A 104 -19.78 8.67 -7.81
CA ILE A 104 -20.27 8.97 -9.17
C ILE A 104 -19.23 8.66 -10.25
N SER A 105 -17.95 8.46 -9.89
CA SER A 105 -16.97 7.81 -10.75
C SER A 105 -15.93 7.04 -9.94
N LYS A 106 -15.35 6.00 -10.54
CA LYS A 106 -14.13 5.34 -10.07
C LYS A 106 -12.92 6.07 -10.68
N ASP A 107 -11.88 6.35 -9.89
CA ASP A 107 -10.60 6.89 -10.37
C ASP A 107 -9.83 5.84 -11.17
N PHE A 108 -9.59 4.67 -10.58
CA PHE A 108 -8.88 3.59 -11.27
C PHE A 108 -9.64 3.15 -12.52
N PRO A 109 -9.01 3.20 -13.70
CA PRO A 109 -9.61 2.73 -14.94
C PRO A 109 -9.68 1.20 -15.02
N ILE A 110 -10.90 0.68 -15.06
CA ILE A 110 -11.21 -0.69 -15.44
C ILE A 110 -12.10 -0.67 -16.68
N GLY A 111 -11.62 -1.34 -17.71
CA GLY A 111 -12.26 -1.32 -19.02
C GLY A 111 -12.31 -2.67 -19.72
N SER A 112 -13.01 -2.67 -20.86
CA SER A 112 -13.09 -3.82 -21.75
C SER A 112 -13.03 -3.36 -23.21
N ALA A 113 -12.57 -4.26 -24.07
CA ALA A 113 -12.61 -4.12 -25.51
C ALA A 113 -14.06 -4.15 -25.98
N ILE A 114 -14.43 -3.16 -26.80
CA ILE A 114 -15.71 -3.12 -27.49
C ILE A 114 -15.50 -3.27 -28.99
N ALA A 115 -16.49 -3.91 -29.62
CA ALA A 115 -16.63 -4.00 -31.06
C ALA A 115 -17.84 -3.21 -31.53
N SER A 116 -17.93 -3.03 -32.84
CA SER A 116 -19.03 -2.36 -33.57
C SER A 116 -20.43 -2.86 -33.25
N THR A 117 -20.57 -4.06 -32.68
CA THR A 117 -21.80 -4.65 -32.13
C THR A 117 -22.46 -3.85 -31.00
N ILE A 118 -21.73 -2.94 -30.35
CA ILE A 118 -22.28 -2.03 -29.35
C ILE A 118 -23.10 -0.88 -29.98
N LEU A 119 -23.02 -0.69 -31.30
CA LEU A 119 -23.77 0.35 -32.01
C LEU A 119 -25.21 -0.10 -32.29
N GLY A 120 -26.18 0.70 -31.85
CA GLY A 120 -27.61 0.41 -31.99
C GLY A 120 -28.15 -0.66 -31.02
N ASN A 121 -27.28 -1.40 -30.32
CA ASN A 121 -27.65 -2.40 -29.33
C ASN A 121 -27.76 -1.75 -27.93
N LEU A 122 -28.88 -1.06 -27.67
CA LEU A 122 -29.12 -0.37 -26.39
C LEU A 122 -28.97 -1.29 -25.14
N PRO A 123 -29.42 -2.56 -25.16
CA PRO A 123 -29.11 -3.50 -24.08
C PRO A 123 -27.60 -3.67 -23.81
N TYR A 124 -26.77 -3.83 -24.85
CA TYR A 124 -25.32 -4.00 -24.68
C TYR A 124 -24.63 -2.68 -24.28
N GLN A 125 -25.14 -1.55 -24.77
CA GLN A 125 -24.71 -0.21 -24.33
C GLN A 125 -24.92 -0.04 -22.81
N ASN A 126 -26.13 -0.33 -22.31
CA ASN A 126 -26.43 -0.26 -20.89
C ASN A 126 -25.56 -1.23 -20.08
N TRP A 127 -25.48 -2.49 -20.49
CA TRP A 127 -24.64 -3.52 -19.86
C TRP A 127 -23.17 -3.05 -19.75
N PHE A 128 -22.62 -2.41 -20.78
CA PHE A 128 -21.25 -1.92 -20.78
C PHE A 128 -21.06 -0.69 -19.87
N VAL A 129 -21.97 0.28 -19.93
CA VAL A 129 -21.90 1.55 -19.16
C VAL A 129 -22.08 1.32 -17.65
N GLU A 130 -22.88 0.33 -17.26
CA GLU A 130 -23.01 -0.11 -15.86
C GLU A 130 -21.67 -0.62 -15.26
N ARG A 131 -20.73 -1.04 -16.12
CA ARG A 131 -19.56 -1.81 -15.74
C ARG A 131 -18.26 -1.01 -15.85
N PHE A 132 -17.99 -0.42 -17.01
CA PHE A 132 -16.65 0.06 -17.35
C PHE A 132 -16.55 1.58 -17.39
N ASN A 133 -15.58 2.15 -16.66
CA ASN A 133 -15.19 3.56 -16.80
C ASN A 133 -14.14 3.77 -17.91
N ALA A 134 -13.55 2.69 -18.45
CA ALA A 134 -12.64 2.73 -19.60
C ALA A 134 -13.02 1.77 -20.74
N ALA A 135 -12.54 2.04 -21.95
CA ALA A 135 -12.80 1.23 -23.13
C ALA A 135 -11.62 1.23 -24.11
N VAL A 136 -11.55 0.19 -24.94
CA VAL A 136 -10.62 0.08 -26.08
C VAL A 136 -11.39 -0.51 -27.27
N PHE A 137 -11.02 -0.19 -28.50
CA PHE A 137 -11.68 -0.77 -29.68
C PHE A 137 -10.92 -2.02 -30.11
N GLU A 138 -11.60 -3.17 -30.15
CA GLU A 138 -10.93 -4.46 -30.35
C GLU A 138 -10.21 -4.50 -31.71
N ASN A 139 -10.92 -4.10 -32.77
CA ASN A 139 -10.41 -4.17 -34.14
C ASN A 139 -10.65 -2.89 -34.92
N GLU A 140 -11.62 -2.07 -34.52
CA GLU A 140 -12.19 -1.00 -35.33
C GLU A 140 -11.22 0.16 -35.63
N LEU A 141 -10.15 0.34 -34.85
CA LEU A 141 -9.05 1.27 -35.17
C LEU A 141 -7.87 0.60 -35.90
N LYS A 142 -7.72 -0.74 -35.81
CA LYS A 142 -6.59 -1.48 -36.40
C LYS A 142 -6.55 -1.25 -37.92
N TRP A 143 -5.35 -1.28 -38.51
CA TRP A 143 -5.14 -0.77 -39.86
C TRP A 143 -5.97 -1.51 -40.92
N TYR A 144 -6.18 -2.80 -40.75
CA TYR A 144 -6.99 -3.60 -41.66
C TYR A 144 -8.51 -3.38 -41.53
N ALA A 145 -9.00 -2.80 -40.43
CA ALA A 145 -10.42 -2.41 -40.29
C ALA A 145 -10.66 -0.99 -40.80
N THR A 146 -9.78 -0.06 -40.41
CA THR A 146 -9.84 1.35 -40.81
C THR A 146 -9.49 1.57 -42.28
N GLU A 147 -8.59 0.79 -42.88
CA GLU A 147 -8.11 0.98 -44.26
C GLU A 147 -7.80 -0.37 -44.97
N PRO A 148 -8.78 -1.30 -45.09
CA PRO A 148 -8.54 -2.68 -45.56
C PRO A 148 -7.91 -2.78 -46.95
N ASN A 149 -8.37 -1.95 -47.89
CA ASN A 149 -8.25 -2.25 -49.33
C ASN A 149 -7.17 -1.43 -50.06
N GLN A 150 -6.98 -0.15 -49.72
CA GLN A 150 -6.00 0.74 -50.35
C GLN A 150 -5.80 2.02 -49.53
N GLN A 151 -4.61 2.61 -49.64
CA GLN A 151 -4.25 3.89 -49.02
C GLN A 151 -5.21 5.02 -49.43
N GLY A 152 -5.48 5.93 -48.51
CA GLY A 152 -6.36 7.09 -48.68
C GLY A 152 -7.85 6.77 -48.58
N LYS A 153 -8.25 5.50 -48.43
CA LYS A 153 -9.65 5.08 -48.27
C LYS A 153 -9.91 4.58 -46.86
N VAL A 154 -9.60 5.45 -45.91
CA VAL A 154 -9.96 5.30 -44.50
C VAL A 154 -11.48 5.31 -44.31
N ASN A 155 -11.99 4.44 -43.43
CA ASN A 155 -13.35 4.46 -42.95
C ASN A 155 -13.35 4.48 -41.42
N TYR A 156 -13.67 5.65 -40.86
CA TYR A 156 -13.73 5.88 -39.42
C TYR A 156 -15.16 5.88 -38.86
N THR A 157 -16.20 5.74 -39.70
CA THR A 157 -17.60 5.92 -39.30
C THR A 157 -18.00 5.08 -38.09
N ILE A 158 -17.44 3.87 -37.96
CA ILE A 158 -17.71 2.95 -36.85
C ILE A 158 -16.94 3.37 -35.58
N PRO A 159 -15.59 3.55 -35.58
CA PRO A 159 -14.88 4.21 -34.48
C PRO A 159 -15.48 5.54 -34.01
N ASP A 160 -15.89 6.41 -34.93
CA ASP A 160 -16.49 7.72 -34.61
C ASP A 160 -17.79 7.55 -33.80
N GLN A 161 -18.64 6.60 -34.21
CA GLN A 161 -19.89 6.27 -33.52
C GLN A 161 -19.64 5.59 -32.17
N MET A 162 -18.59 4.77 -32.06
CA MET A 162 -18.19 4.14 -30.80
C MET A 162 -17.64 5.19 -29.82
N LEU A 163 -16.79 6.12 -30.26
CA LEU A 163 -16.33 7.25 -29.45
C LEU A 163 -17.50 8.17 -29.05
N GLN A 164 -18.45 8.42 -29.94
CA GLN A 164 -19.65 9.19 -29.61
C GLN A 164 -20.46 8.52 -28.50
N PHE A 165 -20.61 7.20 -28.53
CA PHE A 165 -21.23 6.42 -27.46
C PHE A 165 -20.44 6.51 -26.14
N LEU A 166 -19.11 6.33 -26.17
CA LEU A 166 -18.27 6.42 -24.96
C LEU A 166 -18.34 7.83 -24.34
N ARG A 167 -18.18 8.88 -25.15
CA ARG A 167 -18.20 10.28 -24.71
C ARG A 167 -19.56 10.67 -24.14
N ALA A 168 -20.66 10.17 -24.71
CA ALA A 168 -22.02 10.37 -24.19
C ALA A 168 -22.22 9.74 -22.79
N ASN A 169 -21.44 8.72 -22.45
CA ASN A 169 -21.49 8.01 -21.17
C ASN A 169 -20.26 8.26 -20.28
N GLN A 170 -19.41 9.24 -20.62
CA GLN A 170 -18.21 9.65 -19.87
C GLN A 170 -17.15 8.55 -19.68
N ILE A 171 -17.10 7.56 -20.59
CA ILE A 171 -16.13 6.46 -20.56
C ILE A 171 -14.85 6.90 -21.29
N ILE A 172 -13.69 6.74 -20.64
CA ILE A 172 -12.38 7.13 -21.21
C ILE A 172 -11.87 6.05 -22.17
N ALA A 173 -11.27 6.45 -23.29
CA ALA A 173 -10.89 5.52 -24.34
C ALA A 173 -9.37 5.36 -24.47
N ARG A 174 -8.89 4.15 -24.81
CA ARG A 174 -7.54 3.93 -25.37
C ARG A 174 -7.61 3.66 -26.87
N GLY A 175 -6.74 4.33 -27.61
CA GLY A 175 -6.55 4.14 -29.03
C GLY A 175 -5.61 2.97 -29.29
N HIS A 176 -6.14 1.91 -29.88
CA HIS A 176 -5.43 0.66 -30.16
C HIS A 176 -5.93 0.08 -31.49
N ASN A 177 -5.14 -0.24 -32.49
CA ASN A 177 -3.75 0.10 -32.86
C ASN A 177 -3.47 1.53 -33.33
N ILE A 178 -2.30 2.13 -33.09
CA ILE A 178 -1.62 2.81 -34.22
C ILE A 178 -0.94 1.76 -35.09
N PHE A 179 0.14 1.11 -34.62
CA PHE A 179 0.83 0.06 -35.38
C PHE A 179 0.86 -1.28 -34.66
N TRP A 180 0.63 -2.34 -35.43
CA TRP A 180 0.90 -3.72 -35.06
C TRP A 180 2.15 -4.14 -35.82
N GLU A 181 3.25 -4.47 -35.13
CA GLU A 181 4.51 -4.85 -35.80
C GLU A 181 4.42 -6.21 -36.49
N ASN A 182 3.44 -7.04 -36.13
CA ASN A 182 3.22 -8.33 -36.76
C ASN A 182 2.78 -8.18 -38.24
N PRO A 183 3.56 -8.66 -39.22
CA PRO A 183 3.25 -8.46 -40.65
C PRO A 183 1.89 -9.01 -41.06
N LYS A 184 1.42 -10.07 -40.39
CA LYS A 184 0.18 -10.81 -40.70
C LYS A 184 -1.04 -9.91 -40.73
N TYR A 185 -1.19 -9.05 -39.71
CA TYR A 185 -2.35 -8.19 -39.51
C TYR A 185 -2.27 -6.86 -40.25
N ASN A 186 -1.11 -6.53 -40.81
CA ASN A 186 -0.98 -5.37 -41.68
C ASN A 186 -1.69 -5.62 -43.03
N PRO A 187 -2.44 -4.62 -43.57
CA PRO A 187 -3.24 -4.77 -44.78
C PRO A 187 -2.46 -5.38 -45.95
N ALA A 188 -3.16 -6.12 -46.81
CA ALA A 188 -2.55 -6.80 -47.95
C ALA A 188 -1.89 -5.84 -48.96
N TRP A 189 -2.26 -4.55 -48.94
CA TRP A 189 -1.59 -3.48 -49.67
C TRP A 189 -0.35 -2.94 -48.92
N VAL A 190 -0.44 -2.65 -47.61
CA VAL A 190 0.68 -2.20 -46.74
C VAL A 190 1.88 -3.16 -46.80
N ARG A 191 1.62 -4.46 -46.77
CA ARG A 191 2.65 -5.50 -46.94
C ARG A 191 3.37 -5.47 -48.30
N LYS A 192 2.70 -4.98 -49.36
CA LYS A 192 3.23 -4.94 -50.75
C LYS A 192 3.90 -3.61 -51.12
N LEU A 193 3.86 -2.60 -50.25
CA LEU A 193 4.50 -1.29 -50.49
C LEU A 193 6.03 -1.41 -50.65
N THR A 194 6.65 -0.44 -51.31
CA THR A 194 8.09 -0.17 -51.14
C THR A 194 8.33 0.55 -49.81
N SER A 195 9.55 0.55 -49.28
CA SER A 195 9.87 1.26 -48.02
C SER A 195 9.50 2.75 -48.04
N ALA A 196 9.69 3.44 -49.17
CA ALA A 196 9.30 4.84 -49.31
C ALA A 196 7.78 5.03 -49.24
N ALA A 197 7.00 4.18 -49.93
CA ALA A 197 5.55 4.22 -49.87
C ALA A 197 5.02 3.80 -48.49
N LEU A 198 5.68 2.85 -47.83
CA LEU A 198 5.38 2.45 -46.45
C LEU A 198 5.59 3.62 -45.47
N LYS A 199 6.72 4.35 -45.56
CA LYS A 199 6.97 5.52 -44.70
C LYS A 199 5.90 6.60 -44.87
N SER A 200 5.43 6.80 -46.11
CA SER A 200 4.31 7.71 -46.38
C SER A 200 2.99 7.20 -45.78
N ALA A 201 2.64 5.93 -45.98
CA ALA A 201 1.40 5.34 -45.44
C ALA A 201 1.37 5.35 -43.90
N VAL A 202 2.51 5.06 -43.27
CA VAL A 202 2.75 5.14 -41.83
C VAL A 202 2.52 6.56 -41.31
N ASN A 203 3.17 7.57 -41.91
CA ASN A 203 2.99 8.96 -41.49
C ASN A 203 1.53 9.42 -41.66
N SER A 204 0.91 9.08 -42.79
CA SER A 204 -0.53 9.36 -43.02
C SER A 204 -1.40 8.69 -41.96
N ARG A 205 -1.10 7.45 -41.55
CA ARG A 205 -1.88 6.74 -40.53
C ARG A 205 -1.75 7.37 -39.14
N ILE A 206 -0.55 7.74 -38.70
CA ILE A 206 -0.36 8.41 -37.40
C ILE A 206 -1.22 9.66 -37.38
N GLN A 207 -0.98 10.58 -38.31
CA GLN A 207 -1.69 11.86 -38.40
C GLN A 207 -3.21 11.68 -38.53
N SER A 208 -3.66 10.73 -39.36
CA SER A 208 -5.09 10.45 -39.57
C SER A 208 -5.81 9.89 -38.32
N LEU A 209 -5.07 9.26 -37.39
CA LEU A 209 -5.59 8.83 -36.10
C LEU A 209 -5.44 9.92 -35.04
N THR A 210 -4.22 10.34 -34.75
CA THR A 210 -3.90 11.23 -33.61
C THR A 210 -4.36 12.66 -33.83
N SER A 211 -4.51 13.14 -35.07
CA SER A 211 -5.13 14.46 -35.33
C SER A 211 -6.66 14.40 -35.43
N ARG A 212 -7.24 13.23 -35.68
CA ARG A 212 -8.71 13.04 -35.70
C ARG A 212 -9.28 12.86 -34.30
N TYR A 213 -8.58 12.10 -33.48
CA TYR A 213 -9.01 11.68 -32.14
C TYR A 213 -8.13 12.26 -31.04
N ARG A 214 -7.50 13.40 -31.34
CA ARG A 214 -6.78 14.21 -30.38
C ARG A 214 -7.69 14.49 -29.17
N GLU A 215 -7.20 14.25 -27.96
CA GLU A 215 -7.94 14.46 -26.71
C GLU A 215 -9.20 13.58 -26.53
N GLU A 216 -9.49 12.65 -27.46
CA GLU A 216 -10.59 11.67 -27.37
C GLU A 216 -10.13 10.33 -26.78
N PHE A 217 -8.89 9.93 -27.07
CA PHE A 217 -8.24 8.80 -26.45
C PHE A 217 -7.23 9.32 -25.42
N ILE A 218 -7.38 8.90 -24.16
CA ILE A 218 -6.42 9.27 -23.11
C ILE A 218 -5.07 8.59 -23.32
N HIS A 219 -5.06 7.42 -23.97
CA HIS A 219 -3.89 6.56 -24.16
C HIS A 219 -3.79 6.11 -25.62
N TRP A 220 -2.58 5.92 -26.14
CA TRP A 220 -2.34 5.31 -27.45
C TRP A 220 -1.32 4.17 -27.38
N ASP A 221 -1.72 3.01 -27.90
CA ASP A 221 -0.81 1.89 -28.18
C ASP A 221 -0.12 2.16 -29.52
N ILE A 222 1.09 2.73 -29.46
CA ILE A 222 1.82 3.25 -30.64
C ILE A 222 2.38 2.10 -31.48
N SER A 223 3.13 1.20 -30.85
CA SER A 223 3.59 -0.07 -31.42
C SER A 223 3.14 -1.22 -30.50
N ASN A 224 2.55 -2.24 -31.11
CA ASN A 224 2.18 -3.54 -30.52
C ASN A 224 3.14 -4.63 -31.01
N GLU A 225 3.49 -5.56 -30.12
CA GLU A 225 4.32 -6.75 -30.40
C GLU A 225 5.75 -6.45 -30.93
N MET A 226 6.38 -5.33 -30.53
CA MET A 226 7.63 -4.86 -31.15
C MET A 226 8.88 -5.63 -30.78
N LEU A 227 8.90 -6.30 -29.61
CA LEU A 227 10.02 -7.16 -29.24
C LEU A 227 9.99 -8.46 -30.07
N HIS A 228 8.80 -8.92 -30.47
CA HIS A 228 8.62 -10.13 -31.26
C HIS A 228 8.69 -9.90 -32.78
N PHE A 229 8.31 -8.73 -33.27
CA PHE A 229 8.25 -8.42 -34.70
C PHE A 229 8.91 -7.08 -35.03
N ASP A 230 9.64 -7.06 -36.14
CA ASP A 230 10.43 -5.91 -36.59
C ASP A 230 9.92 -5.27 -37.89
N PHE A 231 8.64 -5.48 -38.26
CA PHE A 231 8.14 -5.15 -39.60
C PHE A 231 8.36 -3.70 -40.02
N TYR A 232 8.21 -2.74 -39.10
CA TYR A 232 8.48 -1.35 -39.41
C TYR A 232 9.97 -1.03 -39.34
N GLU A 233 10.68 -1.38 -38.25
CA GLU A 233 12.13 -1.08 -38.13
C GLU A 233 12.96 -1.74 -39.26
N LYS A 234 12.70 -3.00 -39.61
CA LYS A 234 13.35 -3.75 -40.70
C LYS A 234 13.12 -3.14 -42.09
N ARG A 235 11.97 -2.47 -42.29
CA ARG A 235 11.58 -1.92 -43.60
C ARG A 235 11.84 -0.42 -43.74
N LEU A 236 11.94 0.32 -42.64
CA LEU A 236 12.01 1.78 -42.62
C LEU A 236 13.30 2.34 -41.99
N GLY A 237 14.01 1.55 -41.18
CA GLY A 237 15.15 1.97 -40.34
C GLY A 237 14.85 1.77 -38.85
N SER A 238 15.88 1.51 -38.04
CA SER A 238 15.75 1.32 -36.58
C SER A 238 15.29 2.57 -35.82
N ASP A 239 15.20 3.72 -36.49
CA ASP A 239 14.60 4.97 -36.00
C ASP A 239 13.08 5.03 -36.19
N ALA A 240 12.47 4.07 -36.90
CA ALA A 240 11.06 4.10 -37.27
C ALA A 240 10.13 4.23 -36.05
N THR A 241 10.29 3.36 -35.05
CA THR A 241 9.46 3.38 -33.83
C THR A 241 9.61 4.68 -33.06
N LEU A 242 10.83 5.18 -32.90
CA LEU A 242 11.12 6.48 -32.28
C LEU A 242 10.41 7.63 -33.03
N HIS A 243 10.39 7.57 -34.36
CA HIS A 243 9.63 8.51 -35.20
C HIS A 243 8.11 8.39 -35.00
N PHE A 244 7.58 7.19 -34.70
CA PHE A 244 6.15 7.00 -34.41
C PHE A 244 5.74 7.69 -33.11
N TYR A 245 6.45 7.45 -32.01
CA TYR A 245 6.17 8.10 -30.72
C TYR A 245 6.25 9.62 -30.81
N ARG A 246 7.28 10.16 -31.49
CA ARG A 246 7.42 11.61 -31.71
C ARG A 246 6.25 12.18 -32.51
N THR A 247 5.96 11.60 -33.68
CA THR A 247 4.88 12.10 -34.56
C THR A 247 3.51 12.01 -33.88
N ALA A 248 3.28 10.97 -33.07
CA ALA A 248 2.07 10.83 -32.27
C ALA A 248 1.97 11.94 -31.21
N HIS A 249 3.01 12.14 -30.40
CA HIS A 249 3.05 13.16 -29.35
C HIS A 249 2.98 14.59 -29.89
N GLU A 250 3.59 14.88 -31.05
CA GLU A 250 3.47 16.18 -31.72
C GLU A 250 2.03 16.48 -32.16
N SER A 251 1.23 15.44 -32.44
CA SER A 251 -0.16 15.55 -32.87
C SER A 251 -1.14 15.61 -31.69
N ASP A 252 -0.96 14.71 -30.72
CA ASP A 252 -1.68 14.65 -29.45
C ASP A 252 -0.66 14.55 -28.29
N PRO A 253 -0.29 15.69 -27.67
CA PRO A 253 0.68 15.74 -26.58
C PRO A 253 0.08 15.42 -25.21
N LEU A 254 -1.26 15.24 -25.13
CA LEU A 254 -1.97 15.00 -23.88
C LEU A 254 -2.25 13.51 -23.64
N ALA A 255 -2.28 12.71 -24.71
CA ALA A 255 -2.36 11.26 -24.59
C ALA A 255 -1.06 10.64 -24.05
N THR A 256 -1.18 9.71 -23.10
CA THR A 256 -0.03 8.88 -22.65
C THR A 256 0.25 7.82 -23.72
N LEU A 257 1.50 7.73 -24.16
CA LEU A 257 1.93 6.87 -25.26
C LEU A 257 2.58 5.59 -24.70
N PHE A 258 1.96 4.47 -25.02
CA PHE A 258 2.33 3.14 -24.53
C PHE A 258 3.18 2.39 -25.56
N LEU A 259 4.15 1.62 -25.06
CA LEU A 259 4.67 0.44 -25.77
C LEU A 259 3.89 -0.76 -25.27
N ASN A 260 3.17 -1.40 -26.17
CA ASN A 260 2.27 -2.49 -25.84
C ASN A 260 2.89 -3.82 -26.29
N GLU A 261 3.05 -4.76 -25.36
CA GLU A 261 3.79 -5.99 -25.60
C GLU A 261 3.23 -7.18 -24.80
N TYR A 262 3.02 -8.33 -25.44
CA TYR A 262 2.71 -9.60 -24.78
C TYR A 262 3.96 -10.32 -24.29
N ASN A 263 3.77 -11.44 -23.59
CA ASN A 263 4.80 -12.30 -22.98
C ASN A 263 5.69 -11.62 -21.91
N VAL A 264 5.84 -10.29 -21.87
CA VAL A 264 6.66 -9.56 -20.89
C VAL A 264 6.28 -9.89 -19.47
N LEU A 265 4.99 -10.15 -19.22
CA LEU A 265 4.43 -10.41 -17.90
C LEU A 265 4.01 -11.88 -17.73
N GLU A 266 3.68 -12.52 -18.84
CA GLU A 266 3.06 -13.84 -18.93
C GLU A 266 4.09 -14.98 -18.91
N THR A 267 5.34 -14.72 -19.29
CA THR A 267 6.43 -15.69 -19.23
C THR A 267 7.80 -15.02 -19.13
N CYS A 268 8.81 -15.79 -18.70
CA CYS A 268 10.22 -15.42 -18.90
C CYS A 268 10.97 -16.41 -19.81
N THR A 269 10.24 -17.34 -20.44
CA THR A 269 10.80 -18.21 -21.49
C THR A 269 10.98 -17.51 -22.82
N ASP A 270 10.27 -16.40 -23.06
CA ASP A 270 10.43 -15.63 -24.28
C ASP A 270 11.68 -14.75 -24.20
N ALA A 271 12.71 -15.14 -24.95
CA ALA A 271 13.99 -14.44 -24.98
C ALA A 271 13.89 -13.03 -25.60
N ASN A 272 12.85 -12.75 -26.39
CA ASN A 272 12.62 -11.44 -26.98
C ASN A 272 11.98 -10.50 -25.95
N ALA A 273 10.95 -10.99 -25.25
CA ALA A 273 10.12 -10.19 -24.35
C ALA A 273 10.57 -10.18 -22.88
N THR A 274 11.79 -10.60 -22.54
CA THR A 274 12.24 -10.57 -21.13
C THR A 274 12.13 -9.16 -20.54
N VAL A 275 11.76 -9.06 -19.26
CA VAL A 275 11.59 -7.77 -18.55
C VAL A 275 12.78 -6.82 -18.71
N ASP A 276 14.03 -7.32 -18.79
CA ASP A 276 15.20 -6.47 -19.04
C ASP A 276 15.33 -6.01 -20.50
N THR A 277 14.87 -6.80 -21.47
CA THR A 277 14.83 -6.39 -22.89
C THR A 277 13.79 -5.31 -23.10
N TYR A 278 12.61 -5.47 -22.50
CA TYR A 278 11.55 -4.48 -22.50
C TYR A 278 11.98 -3.18 -21.78
N ILE A 279 12.58 -3.27 -20.58
CA ILE A 279 13.22 -2.13 -19.90
C ILE A 279 14.33 -1.50 -20.76
N ALA A 280 15.12 -2.29 -21.49
CA ALA A 280 16.17 -1.78 -22.36
C ALA A 280 15.61 -1.02 -23.58
N LYS A 281 14.50 -1.49 -24.18
CA LYS A 281 13.82 -0.84 -25.31
C LYS A 281 13.05 0.40 -24.89
N ILE A 282 12.38 0.39 -23.72
CA ILE A 282 11.84 1.61 -23.09
C ILE A 282 12.96 2.65 -22.97
N ARG A 283 14.07 2.28 -22.33
CA ARG A 283 15.22 3.18 -22.14
C ARG A 283 15.92 3.58 -23.44
N GLU A 284 15.76 2.81 -24.52
CA GLU A 284 16.23 3.17 -25.86
C GLU A 284 15.36 4.25 -26.48
N LEU A 285 14.03 4.10 -26.42
CA LEU A 285 13.06 5.10 -26.88
C LEU A 285 13.18 6.39 -26.06
N GLU A 286 13.28 6.30 -24.73
CA GLU A 286 13.57 7.44 -23.82
C GLU A 286 14.86 8.18 -24.21
N ARG A 287 16.00 7.47 -24.36
CA ARG A 287 17.28 8.06 -24.80
C ARG A 287 17.20 8.62 -26.22
N GLY A 288 16.36 8.04 -27.07
CA GLY A 288 16.04 8.55 -28.39
C GLY A 288 15.24 9.84 -28.36
N GLY A 289 14.62 10.21 -27.23
CA GLY A 289 13.67 11.31 -27.17
C GLY A 289 12.34 10.96 -27.85
N ALA A 290 11.82 9.78 -27.56
CA ALA A 290 10.39 9.50 -27.64
C ALA A 290 9.71 10.04 -26.38
N SER A 291 8.58 10.73 -26.52
CA SER A 291 7.69 11.04 -25.38
C SER A 291 6.86 9.82 -24.97
N MET A 292 7.50 8.64 -24.91
CA MET A 292 6.91 7.44 -24.35
C MET A 292 6.83 7.62 -22.84
N ASN A 293 5.63 7.43 -22.28
CA ASN A 293 5.34 7.74 -20.88
C ASN A 293 4.33 6.77 -20.25
N GLY A 294 4.07 5.60 -20.88
CA GLY A 294 3.29 4.52 -20.31
C GLY A 294 3.85 3.13 -20.66
N ILE A 295 3.69 2.17 -19.77
CA ILE A 295 4.13 0.77 -19.92
C ILE A 295 2.90 -0.10 -20.21
N GLY A 296 2.83 -0.71 -21.39
CA GLY A 296 1.69 -1.50 -21.85
C GLY A 296 2.04 -2.99 -21.86
N LEU A 297 1.30 -3.77 -21.08
CA LEU A 297 1.51 -5.21 -20.93
C LEU A 297 0.23 -5.91 -21.42
N GLU A 298 0.28 -6.48 -22.63
CA GLU A 298 -0.89 -7.06 -23.32
C GLU A 298 -1.59 -8.07 -22.41
N SER A 299 -0.84 -8.86 -21.62
CA SER A 299 -1.40 -9.74 -20.60
C SER A 299 -2.29 -10.83 -21.20
N HIS A 300 -1.87 -11.39 -22.33
CA HIS A 300 -2.52 -12.50 -23.03
C HIS A 300 -2.18 -13.83 -22.36
N PHE A 301 -2.70 -14.02 -21.14
CA PHE A 301 -2.30 -15.13 -20.30
C PHE A 301 -2.81 -16.49 -20.83
N SER A 302 -1.87 -17.42 -21.02
CA SER A 302 -2.20 -18.85 -21.09
C SER A 302 -2.63 -19.32 -19.71
N LYS A 303 -1.65 -19.62 -18.84
CA LYS A 303 -1.85 -19.85 -17.41
C LYS A 303 -0.96 -18.83 -16.72
N PRO A 304 -1.50 -17.98 -15.82
CA PRO A 304 -0.69 -16.95 -15.19
C PRO A 304 0.30 -17.55 -14.20
N ASN A 305 1.55 -17.07 -14.26
CA ASN A 305 2.53 -17.24 -13.19
C ASN A 305 2.55 -15.92 -12.39
N LEU A 306 1.64 -15.81 -11.41
CA LEU A 306 1.44 -14.55 -10.69
C LEU A 306 2.68 -14.09 -9.88
N PRO A 307 3.46 -14.97 -9.22
CA PRO A 307 4.72 -14.58 -8.59
C PRO A 307 5.74 -13.97 -9.56
N LEU A 308 5.80 -14.47 -10.81
CA LEU A 308 6.61 -13.87 -11.86
C LEU A 308 6.03 -12.51 -12.30
N MET A 309 4.71 -12.42 -12.48
CA MET A 309 3.99 -11.19 -12.77
C MET A 309 4.31 -10.10 -11.75
N ARG A 310 4.18 -10.35 -10.43
CA ARG A 310 4.59 -9.40 -9.37
C ARG A 310 6.05 -9.00 -9.48
N ALA A 311 6.96 -9.98 -9.58
CA ALA A 311 8.40 -9.70 -9.64
C ALA A 311 8.80 -8.86 -10.87
N ILE A 312 8.04 -8.94 -11.95
CA ILE A 312 8.20 -8.14 -13.16
C ILE A 312 7.56 -6.75 -12.97
N LEU A 313 6.36 -6.64 -12.40
CA LEU A 313 5.74 -5.35 -12.08
C LEU A 313 6.56 -4.54 -11.06
N ASP A 314 7.10 -5.17 -10.01
CA ASP A 314 8.04 -4.57 -9.05
C ASP A 314 9.25 -3.95 -9.76
N LYS A 315 9.77 -4.67 -10.76
CA LYS A 315 10.97 -4.30 -11.51
C LYS A 315 10.67 -3.19 -12.52
N LEU A 316 9.50 -3.22 -13.17
CA LEU A 316 9.02 -2.16 -14.06
C LEU A 316 8.69 -0.88 -13.30
N ALA A 317 8.14 -0.99 -12.08
CA ALA A 317 7.86 0.15 -11.20
C ALA A 317 9.10 0.99 -10.87
N THR A 318 10.31 0.41 -10.95
CA THR A 318 11.56 1.17 -10.79
C THR A 318 11.78 2.24 -11.86
N LEU A 319 11.06 2.17 -12.99
CA LEU A 319 11.05 3.21 -14.04
C LEU A 319 10.16 4.41 -13.67
N LYS A 320 9.25 4.27 -12.70
CA LYS A 320 8.27 5.30 -12.30
C LYS A 320 7.37 5.79 -13.46
N LEU A 321 7.10 4.93 -14.43
CA LEU A 321 6.10 5.11 -15.48
C LEU A 321 4.81 4.35 -15.08
N PRO A 322 3.61 4.85 -15.46
CA PRO A 322 2.35 4.15 -15.23
C PRO A 322 2.30 2.84 -16.02
N ILE A 323 2.05 1.73 -15.33
CA ILE A 323 1.90 0.39 -15.94
C ILE A 323 0.42 0.13 -16.21
N TRP A 324 0.09 -0.43 -17.36
CA TRP A 324 -1.27 -0.84 -17.72
C TRP A 324 -1.28 -2.28 -18.16
N LEU A 325 -2.28 -3.04 -17.68
CA LEU A 325 -2.61 -4.33 -18.26
C LEU A 325 -3.64 -4.07 -19.36
N THR A 326 -3.25 -4.20 -20.61
CA THR A 326 -3.92 -3.56 -21.76
C THR A 326 -4.90 -4.46 -22.50
N GLU A 327 -4.63 -5.76 -22.62
CA GLU A 327 -5.42 -6.70 -23.42
C GLU A 327 -5.70 -8.01 -22.64
N VAL A 328 -6.00 -7.88 -21.34
CA VAL A 328 -6.17 -9.02 -20.42
C VAL A 328 -7.26 -9.99 -20.93
N ASP A 329 -6.83 -11.15 -21.40
CA ASP A 329 -7.67 -12.31 -21.63
C ASP A 329 -6.96 -13.61 -21.24
N ILE A 330 -7.76 -14.67 -21.11
CA ILE A 330 -7.26 -16.02 -20.83
C ILE A 330 -7.46 -16.90 -22.05
N SER A 331 -6.44 -17.65 -22.45
CA SER A 331 -6.46 -18.51 -23.64
C SER A 331 -7.66 -19.48 -23.70
N LYS A 332 -8.39 -19.50 -24.83
CA LYS A 332 -9.58 -20.34 -25.08
C LYS A 332 -9.36 -21.85 -25.18
N LYS A 333 -8.14 -22.32 -24.93
CA LYS A 333 -7.86 -23.75 -24.73
C LYS A 333 -8.39 -24.25 -23.38
N PHE A 334 -8.67 -23.31 -22.47
CA PHE A 334 -9.34 -23.53 -21.21
C PHE A 334 -10.86 -23.36 -21.36
N ASP A 335 -11.62 -24.14 -20.59
CA ASP A 335 -13.07 -23.99 -20.45
C ASP A 335 -13.46 -22.67 -19.78
N LYS A 336 -14.76 -22.35 -19.71
CA LYS A 336 -15.22 -21.05 -19.21
C LYS A 336 -14.99 -20.84 -17.71
N GLU A 337 -14.94 -21.90 -16.92
CA GLU A 337 -14.67 -21.81 -15.49
C GLU A 337 -13.18 -21.58 -15.26
N THR A 338 -12.32 -22.35 -15.94
CA THR A 338 -10.86 -22.16 -15.89
C THR A 338 -10.44 -20.80 -16.48
N GLN A 339 -11.15 -20.29 -17.51
CA GLN A 339 -10.97 -18.91 -17.98
C GLN A 339 -11.34 -17.88 -16.91
N ALA A 340 -12.46 -18.05 -16.20
CA ALA A 340 -12.87 -17.15 -15.13
C ALA A 340 -11.87 -17.15 -13.95
N ILE A 341 -11.39 -18.33 -13.54
CA ILE A 341 -10.39 -18.48 -12.46
C ILE A 341 -9.09 -17.74 -12.82
N TYR A 342 -8.54 -17.97 -14.01
CA TYR A 342 -7.29 -17.31 -14.41
C TYR A 342 -7.49 -15.81 -14.68
N LEU A 343 -8.68 -15.37 -15.12
CA LEU A 343 -9.00 -13.95 -15.26
C LEU A 343 -9.00 -13.27 -13.88
N GLU A 344 -9.66 -13.91 -12.91
CA GLU A 344 -9.70 -13.43 -11.53
C GLU A 344 -8.29 -13.41 -10.91
N GLN A 345 -7.43 -14.39 -11.22
CA GLN A 345 -6.01 -14.39 -10.89
C GLN A 345 -5.28 -13.12 -11.40
N VAL A 346 -5.41 -12.78 -12.68
CA VAL A 346 -4.72 -11.66 -13.32
C VAL A 346 -5.28 -10.29 -12.90
N LEU A 347 -6.61 -10.14 -12.85
CA LEU A 347 -7.26 -8.86 -12.50
C LEU A 347 -6.86 -8.40 -11.09
N ARG A 348 -6.91 -9.30 -10.12
CA ARG A 348 -6.55 -9.02 -8.72
C ARG A 348 -5.06 -8.70 -8.60
N GLU A 349 -4.22 -9.32 -9.43
CA GLU A 349 -2.77 -9.07 -9.45
C GLU A 349 -2.42 -7.70 -10.04
N GLY A 350 -3.09 -7.28 -11.11
CA GLY A 350 -2.92 -5.94 -11.68
C GLY A 350 -3.40 -4.82 -10.75
N PHE A 351 -4.65 -4.90 -10.27
CA PHE A 351 -5.28 -3.81 -9.51
C PHE A 351 -4.53 -3.48 -8.21
N SER A 352 -3.89 -4.51 -7.65
CA SER A 352 -3.09 -4.47 -6.44
C SER A 352 -1.60 -4.24 -6.63
N HIS A 353 -1.14 -3.92 -7.83
CA HIS A 353 0.22 -3.47 -7.98
C HIS A 353 0.26 -1.94 -7.88
N PRO A 354 1.08 -1.30 -7.01
CA PRO A 354 1.03 0.14 -6.78
C PRO A 354 1.22 0.95 -8.08
N ALA A 355 2.17 0.51 -8.90
CA ALA A 355 2.53 1.16 -10.16
C ALA A 355 1.65 0.78 -11.36
N VAL A 356 0.62 -0.06 -11.18
CA VAL A 356 -0.39 -0.29 -12.22
C VAL A 356 -1.46 0.78 -12.10
N ASP A 357 -1.75 1.48 -13.20
CA ASP A 357 -2.64 2.65 -13.25
C ASP A 357 -3.91 2.38 -14.06
N GLY A 358 -4.14 1.15 -14.52
CA GLY A 358 -5.36 0.72 -15.20
C GLY A 358 -5.33 -0.72 -15.71
N ILE A 359 -6.50 -1.33 -15.89
CA ILE A 359 -6.67 -2.69 -16.39
C ILE A 359 -7.79 -2.77 -17.44
N MET A 360 -7.54 -3.49 -18.51
CA MET A 360 -8.35 -3.49 -19.72
C MET A 360 -8.49 -4.91 -20.26
N LEU A 361 -9.73 -5.36 -20.40
CA LEU A 361 -10.08 -6.74 -20.75
C LEU A 361 -10.28 -6.95 -22.25
N TRP A 362 -9.74 -8.02 -22.82
CA TRP A 362 -9.83 -8.28 -24.26
C TRP A 362 -11.01 -9.20 -24.63
N THR A 363 -12.23 -8.67 -24.41
CA THR A 363 -13.45 -9.49 -24.28
C THR A 363 -14.65 -9.01 -25.12
N ALA A 364 -14.39 -8.36 -26.25
CA ALA A 364 -15.42 -7.78 -27.11
C ALA A 364 -16.45 -8.81 -27.64
N LEU A 365 -17.74 -8.46 -27.57
CA LEU A 365 -18.85 -9.35 -27.90
C LEU A 365 -19.17 -9.33 -29.41
N HIS A 366 -19.06 -10.47 -30.09
CA HIS A 366 -19.55 -10.65 -31.48
C HIS A 366 -20.68 -11.69 -31.56
N PRO A 367 -21.47 -11.74 -32.65
CA PRO A 367 -22.53 -12.74 -32.83
C PRO A 367 -22.06 -14.20 -32.79
N ASN A 368 -20.76 -14.42 -32.96
CA ASN A 368 -20.12 -15.75 -32.98
C ASN A 368 -19.23 -16.00 -31.73
N GLY A 369 -19.36 -15.19 -30.67
CA GLY A 369 -18.47 -15.21 -29.49
C GLY A 369 -17.35 -14.16 -29.56
N CYS A 370 -16.24 -14.42 -28.87
CA CYS A 370 -15.16 -13.44 -28.62
C CYS A 370 -13.77 -14.06 -28.86
N TYR A 371 -12.70 -13.25 -28.93
CA TYR A 371 -11.38 -13.70 -29.39
C TYR A 371 -10.79 -14.89 -28.61
N GLN A 372 -10.50 -14.73 -27.31
CA GLN A 372 -10.25 -15.85 -26.40
C GLN A 372 -11.42 -16.06 -25.44
N MET A 373 -11.88 -14.98 -24.82
CA MET A 373 -12.73 -15.01 -23.65
C MET A 373 -13.91 -14.04 -23.82
N CYS A 374 -15.09 -14.45 -23.35
CA CYS A 374 -16.29 -13.62 -23.36
C CYS A 374 -16.71 -13.37 -21.91
N LEU A 375 -17.16 -12.16 -21.61
CA LEU A 375 -17.82 -11.86 -20.34
C LEU A 375 -19.30 -12.26 -20.36
N THR A 376 -19.92 -12.32 -21.53
CA THR A 376 -21.36 -12.54 -21.67
C THR A 376 -21.68 -13.31 -22.96
N ASP A 377 -22.83 -13.98 -22.99
CA ASP A 377 -23.40 -14.55 -24.21
C ASP A 377 -24.03 -13.46 -25.10
N TYR A 378 -24.53 -13.83 -26.28
CA TYR A 378 -25.12 -12.85 -27.21
C TYR A 378 -26.52 -12.34 -26.79
N ASN A 379 -27.12 -12.91 -25.74
CA ASN A 379 -28.35 -12.44 -25.12
C ASN A 379 -28.09 -11.51 -23.92
N LEU A 380 -26.82 -11.19 -23.64
CA LEU A 380 -26.36 -10.42 -22.49
C LEU A 380 -26.60 -11.10 -21.13
N GLN A 381 -26.67 -12.43 -21.12
CA GLN A 381 -26.53 -13.22 -19.90
C GLN A 381 -25.04 -13.38 -19.59
N ASN A 382 -24.63 -13.12 -18.37
CA ASN A 382 -23.22 -13.27 -17.99
C ASN A 382 -22.74 -14.71 -18.25
N LEU A 383 -21.48 -14.81 -18.64
CA LEU A 383 -20.69 -16.03 -18.57
C LEU A 383 -19.80 -15.94 -17.32
N PRO A 384 -19.20 -17.04 -16.83
CA PRO A 384 -18.41 -17.05 -15.60
C PRO A 384 -17.33 -15.96 -15.51
N ALA A 385 -16.69 -15.61 -16.62
CA ALA A 385 -15.72 -14.51 -16.67
C ALA A 385 -16.36 -13.12 -16.50
N GLY A 386 -17.61 -12.91 -16.95
CA GLY A 386 -18.38 -11.69 -16.68
C GLY A 386 -18.92 -11.65 -15.26
N ASP A 387 -19.29 -12.78 -14.67
CA ASP A 387 -19.65 -12.84 -13.25
C ASP A 387 -18.44 -12.54 -12.36
N VAL A 388 -17.23 -12.96 -12.74
CA VAL A 388 -15.97 -12.50 -12.13
C VAL A 388 -15.80 -10.98 -12.27
N VAL A 389 -16.10 -10.40 -13.42
CA VAL A 389 -15.96 -8.95 -13.63
C VAL A 389 -17.02 -8.16 -12.87
N ASP A 390 -18.27 -8.60 -12.82
CA ASP A 390 -19.34 -7.97 -12.04
C ASP A 390 -19.07 -8.10 -10.53
N LYS A 391 -18.56 -9.25 -10.08
CA LYS A 391 -18.03 -9.46 -8.73
C LYS A 391 -16.98 -8.41 -8.40
N LEU A 392 -15.96 -8.26 -9.26
CA LEU A 392 -14.84 -7.32 -9.07
C LEU A 392 -15.24 -5.84 -9.25
N LEU A 393 -16.23 -5.51 -10.08
CA LEU A 393 -16.67 -4.12 -10.33
C LEU A 393 -17.63 -3.58 -9.27
N LYS A 394 -18.44 -4.47 -8.68
CA LYS A 394 -19.20 -4.21 -7.46
C LYS A 394 -18.24 -4.01 -6.29
N GLU A 395 -17.23 -4.87 -6.20
CA GLU A 395 -16.18 -4.84 -5.19
C GLU A 395 -15.32 -3.58 -5.28
N TRP A 396 -14.96 -3.12 -6.47
CA TRP A 396 -14.06 -1.96 -6.62
C TRP A 396 -14.83 -0.62 -6.59
N ASN A 397 -15.85 -0.50 -5.71
CA ASN A 397 -16.78 0.65 -5.67
C ASN A 397 -17.43 0.92 -4.30
N SER A 398 -17.25 2.12 -3.76
CA SER A 398 -17.83 2.52 -2.46
C SER A 398 -19.32 2.87 -2.48
N GLY A 399 -20.01 2.69 -3.61
CA GLY A 399 -21.46 2.78 -3.71
C GLY A 399 -22.07 4.08 -3.18
N LYS A 400 -23.09 3.94 -2.32
CA LYS A 400 -23.83 5.07 -1.74
C LYS A 400 -23.84 5.00 -0.21
N ILE A 401 -23.11 5.91 0.40
CA ILE A 401 -22.96 6.09 1.85
C ILE A 401 -23.98 7.16 2.32
N ASN A 402 -24.61 6.97 3.47
CA ASN A 402 -25.55 7.93 4.05
C ASN A 402 -25.37 7.99 5.56
N GLY A 403 -25.59 9.17 6.15
CA GLY A 403 -25.49 9.41 7.58
C GLY A 403 -25.79 10.87 7.89
N HIS A 404 -25.26 11.38 8.99
CA HIS A 404 -25.47 12.75 9.44
C HIS A 404 -24.17 13.30 10.03
N THR A 405 -23.99 14.61 10.02
CA THR A 405 -22.82 15.22 10.66
C THR A 405 -22.85 15.15 12.18
N ASP A 406 -21.69 14.88 12.76
CA ASP A 406 -21.45 14.84 14.20
C ASP A 406 -21.62 16.21 14.90
N ASP A 407 -21.37 16.24 16.20
CA ASP A 407 -21.48 17.44 17.05
C ASP A 407 -20.44 18.52 16.73
N HIS A 408 -19.40 18.19 15.96
CA HIS A 408 -18.43 19.12 15.36
C HIS A 408 -18.75 19.46 13.90
N GLY A 409 -19.88 18.98 13.36
CA GLY A 409 -20.31 19.18 11.98
C GLY A 409 -19.57 18.32 10.94
N SER A 410 -19.05 17.15 11.32
CA SER A 410 -18.11 16.35 10.50
C SER A 410 -18.58 14.92 10.17
N TYR A 411 -17.92 14.27 9.19
CA TYR A 411 -18.24 12.94 8.64
C TYR A 411 -17.01 12.41 7.82
N SER A 412 -16.32 11.32 8.24
CA SER A 412 -14.92 10.85 7.91
C SER A 412 -14.62 9.71 6.87
N PHE A 413 -15.51 9.34 5.93
CA PHE A 413 -15.55 7.98 5.31
C PHE A 413 -14.29 7.37 4.71
N PHE A 414 -14.16 6.04 4.80
CA PHE A 414 -13.26 5.26 3.96
C PHE A 414 -13.90 4.89 2.61
N GLY A 415 -13.33 5.34 1.50
CA GLY A 415 -13.86 5.09 0.16
C GLY A 415 -12.78 4.91 -0.90
N PHE A 416 -13.17 4.36 -2.06
CA PHE A 416 -12.34 4.29 -3.25
C PHE A 416 -11.99 5.66 -3.80
N LEU A 417 -10.84 5.76 -4.46
CA LEU A 417 -10.49 6.92 -5.27
C LEU A 417 -11.55 7.13 -6.37
N GLY A 418 -11.93 8.39 -6.65
CA GLY A 418 -12.92 8.77 -7.66
C GLY A 418 -13.91 9.84 -7.19
N GLN A 419 -14.79 10.34 -8.05
CA GLN A 419 -15.68 11.46 -7.70
C GLN A 419 -16.85 11.05 -6.81
N TYR A 420 -17.28 11.94 -5.90
CA TYR A 420 -18.46 11.71 -5.06
C TYR A 420 -19.44 12.90 -5.07
N ARG A 421 -20.73 12.59 -5.17
CA ARG A 421 -21.81 13.57 -5.00
C ARG A 421 -22.17 13.67 -3.53
N ILE A 422 -22.14 14.88 -2.97
CA ILE A 422 -22.41 15.15 -1.55
C ILE A 422 -23.63 16.04 -1.43
N SER A 423 -24.71 15.52 -0.84
CA SER A 423 -25.93 16.29 -0.54
C SER A 423 -26.04 16.54 0.96
N VAL A 424 -26.49 17.73 1.37
CA VAL A 424 -26.52 18.19 2.76
C VAL A 424 -27.92 18.72 3.11
N ARG A 425 -28.45 18.40 4.30
CA ARG A 425 -29.77 18.88 4.74
C ARG A 425 -29.81 19.25 6.22
N ARG A 426 -30.36 20.42 6.54
CA ARG A 426 -30.59 20.85 7.94
C ARG A 426 -32.06 20.66 8.32
N ALA A 427 -32.31 20.28 9.59
CA ALA A 427 -33.63 19.92 10.12
C ALA A 427 -34.75 20.99 10.01
N SER A 428 -34.45 22.26 9.67
CA SER A 428 -35.43 23.35 9.58
C SER A 428 -35.22 24.33 8.41
N SER A 429 -34.41 23.98 7.41
CA SER A 429 -34.18 24.82 6.22
C SER A 429 -34.16 24.00 4.91
N SER A 430 -34.03 24.69 3.78
CA SER A 430 -33.98 24.07 2.45
C SER A 430 -32.80 23.10 2.27
N LEU A 431 -32.99 22.12 1.40
CA LEU A 431 -31.98 21.15 0.97
C LEU A 431 -30.89 21.84 0.14
N GLU A 432 -29.62 21.60 0.46
CA GLU A 432 -28.48 22.10 -0.32
C GLU A 432 -27.70 20.92 -0.94
N LYS A 433 -27.28 21.08 -2.20
CA LYS A 433 -26.62 20.01 -2.96
C LYS A 433 -25.30 20.50 -3.54
N PHE A 434 -24.25 19.76 -3.24
CA PHE A 434 -22.90 20.01 -3.71
C PHE A 434 -22.43 18.79 -4.53
N SER A 435 -21.22 18.85 -5.08
CA SER A 435 -20.57 17.74 -5.78
C SER A 435 -19.07 17.93 -5.65
N HIS A 436 -18.33 16.87 -5.33
CA HIS A 436 -16.95 16.97 -4.90
C HIS A 436 -16.05 15.97 -5.62
N LEU A 437 -14.87 16.45 -6.00
CA LEU A 437 -13.84 15.67 -6.66
C LEU A 437 -12.93 15.07 -5.58
N LEU A 438 -12.97 13.74 -5.41
CA LEU A 438 -11.98 12.98 -4.65
C LEU A 438 -11.05 12.26 -5.63
N ASP A 439 -10.33 13.07 -6.39
CA ASP A 439 -9.20 12.65 -7.21
C ASP A 439 -8.02 12.29 -6.29
N CYS A 440 -7.21 11.31 -6.67
CA CYS A 440 -5.99 10.91 -5.96
C CYS A 440 -4.74 10.77 -6.83
N LYS A 441 -4.72 11.36 -8.02
CA LYS A 441 -3.46 11.88 -8.62
C LYS A 441 -2.90 13.09 -7.83
N THR A 442 -3.54 13.39 -6.70
CA THR A 442 -3.60 14.70 -6.08
C THR A 442 -2.63 14.94 -4.95
N TYR A 443 -2.02 13.88 -4.44
CA TYR A 443 -0.78 14.04 -3.68
C TYR A 443 0.42 14.44 -4.56
N LYS A 444 0.24 14.47 -5.89
CA LYS A 444 1.05 15.28 -6.79
C LYS A 444 0.35 16.54 -7.30
N GLU A 445 -0.99 16.55 -7.45
CA GLU A 445 -1.74 17.72 -7.95
C GLU A 445 -3.23 17.84 -7.48
N TRP A 446 -3.58 18.74 -6.55
CA TRP A 446 -4.96 19.23 -6.18
C TRP A 446 -5.87 18.37 -5.27
N LYS A 447 -6.06 18.58 -3.96
CA LYS A 447 -6.31 19.85 -3.26
C LYS A 447 -7.03 20.93 -4.11
N THR A 448 -8.37 20.99 -4.14
CA THR A 448 -9.17 22.26 -4.13
C THR A 448 -10.70 22.03 -4.07
N ARG A 449 -11.40 22.99 -3.45
CA ARG A 449 -12.86 23.07 -3.25
C ARG A 449 -13.63 23.47 -4.52
N LEU A 450 -14.96 23.47 -4.44
CA LEU A 450 -15.74 24.61 -4.98
C LEU A 450 -17.10 24.77 -4.25
N GLU A 451 -17.48 26.03 -4.01
CA GLU A 451 -18.81 26.44 -3.54
C GLU A 451 -19.57 27.20 -4.64
N ALA A 452 -20.89 27.32 -4.46
CA ALA A 452 -21.81 28.25 -5.12
C ALA A 452 -22.08 28.10 -6.64
N LYS A 453 -23.38 28.04 -6.96
CA LYS A 453 -23.94 28.23 -8.31
C LYS A 453 -24.89 29.42 -8.29
N ALA A 454 -24.58 30.51 -8.98
CA ALA A 454 -25.52 31.63 -9.17
C ALA A 454 -25.29 32.38 -10.49
N SER A 455 -26.39 32.64 -11.22
CA SER A 455 -26.51 33.57 -12.36
C SER A 455 -25.79 33.22 -13.68
N ARG A 456 -26.49 33.45 -14.79
CA ARG A 456 -26.02 33.32 -16.18
C ARG A 456 -25.60 34.70 -16.72
N CYS A 457 -24.72 34.77 -17.72
CA CYS A 457 -25.10 35.21 -19.10
C CYS A 457 -23.91 35.47 -20.05
N ALA A 458 -24.22 35.35 -21.35
CA ALA A 458 -23.56 35.94 -22.53
C ALA A 458 -22.16 35.45 -22.96
N GLN A 459 -21.96 35.49 -24.29
CA GLN A 459 -20.72 35.23 -25.02
C GLN A 459 -20.12 36.55 -25.52
N ILE A 460 -18.81 36.58 -25.83
CA ILE A 460 -18.24 37.14 -27.07
C ILE A 460 -16.71 36.82 -27.09
N PRO A 461 -16.11 36.43 -28.23
CA PRO A 461 -14.70 36.04 -28.30
C PRO A 461 -13.77 37.18 -28.73
N ILE A 462 -12.52 37.15 -28.28
CA ILE A 462 -11.41 37.90 -28.89
C ILE A 462 -10.24 36.92 -29.11
N THR A 463 -9.69 36.90 -30.32
CA THR A 463 -8.47 36.17 -30.66
C THR A 463 -7.30 37.15 -30.73
N ALA A 464 -6.13 36.73 -30.25
CA ALA A 464 -4.88 37.47 -30.41
C ALA A 464 -3.79 36.53 -30.91
N LYS A 465 -3.44 36.66 -32.19
CA LYS A 465 -2.29 36.01 -32.83
C LYS A 465 -1.09 36.95 -32.70
N GLN A 466 0.14 36.42 -32.67
CA GLN A 466 1.40 37.15 -32.70
C GLN A 466 1.72 38.02 -31.46
N PHE A 467 2.63 37.54 -30.60
CA PHE A 467 3.96 38.13 -30.60
C PHE A 467 5.02 37.10 -30.22
N MET A 468 6.13 37.10 -30.97
CA MET A 468 7.29 36.25 -30.73
C MET A 468 8.54 37.12 -30.93
N ALA A 469 9.60 36.83 -30.17
CA ALA A 469 10.88 37.54 -30.11
C ALA A 469 10.85 38.99 -29.58
N PHE A 470 11.57 39.20 -28.47
CA PHE A 470 12.85 39.92 -28.60
C PHE A 470 13.92 39.35 -27.64
N LEU A 471 15.19 39.71 -27.87
CA LEU A 471 16.36 39.02 -27.33
C LEU A 471 17.21 39.87 -26.36
N SER A 472 17.45 39.32 -25.18
CA SER A 472 18.74 39.33 -24.47
C SER A 472 19.29 40.61 -23.78
N LYS A 473 20.30 40.36 -22.93
CA LYS A 473 21.44 41.24 -22.54
C LYS A 473 21.30 42.27 -21.39
N LYS A 474 21.92 41.85 -20.26
CA LYS A 474 23.14 42.45 -19.64
C LYS A 474 23.04 43.70 -18.71
N ILE A 475 23.33 43.44 -17.41
CA ILE A 475 24.59 43.79 -16.68
C ILE A 475 24.68 45.07 -15.77
N ILE A 476 24.99 44.81 -14.47
CA ILE A 476 26.05 45.43 -13.62
C ILE A 476 25.82 46.59 -12.58
N GLN A 477 26.48 46.41 -11.41
CA GLN A 477 27.02 47.35 -10.38
C GLN A 477 26.18 48.04 -9.27
N ASN A 478 26.52 47.67 -8.01
CA ASN A 478 27.04 48.46 -6.85
C ASN A 478 26.23 49.70 -6.31
N VAL A 479 26.38 50.24 -5.07
CA VAL A 479 27.53 50.33 -4.13
C VAL A 479 27.09 50.14 -2.62
N PRO A 480 27.65 50.70 -1.50
CA PRO A 480 28.07 49.86 -0.35
C PRO A 480 27.43 50.13 1.04
N ILE A 481 27.95 49.39 2.05
CA ILE A 481 27.64 49.38 3.49
C ILE A 481 28.30 50.55 4.26
N LEU A 482 27.59 51.18 5.23
CA LEU A 482 28.18 51.51 6.56
C LEU A 482 27.16 51.84 7.68
N GLY A 483 27.19 50.98 8.73
CA GLY A 483 26.74 51.10 10.13
C GLY A 483 25.77 52.18 10.66
N PHE A 484 24.83 51.74 11.50
CA PHE A 484 24.88 52.03 12.95
C PHE A 484 24.19 50.92 13.77
N SER A 485 24.48 50.83 15.08
CA SER A 485 24.09 49.71 15.95
C SER A 485 22.96 50.07 16.94
N VAL A 486 22.36 49.02 17.52
CA VAL A 486 21.46 49.01 18.70
C VAL A 486 20.02 49.47 18.45
N PHE A 487 19.14 48.48 18.24
CA PHE A 487 17.93 48.35 19.07
C PHE A 487 17.71 46.88 19.43
N LEU A 488 17.14 46.61 20.60
CA LEU A 488 17.08 45.27 21.21
C LEU A 488 15.70 44.62 21.08
N ILE A 489 15.70 43.30 20.90
CA ILE A 489 14.68 42.32 21.35
C ILE A 489 13.21 42.64 21.00
N LEU A 490 12.70 42.05 19.92
CA LEU A 490 11.39 41.32 19.89
C LEU A 490 11.07 40.73 18.49
N MET A 491 11.83 39.73 18.05
CA MET A 491 11.35 38.75 17.06
C MET A 491 11.94 37.38 17.36
N CYS A 492 11.08 36.35 17.34
CA CYS A 492 11.48 34.96 17.55
C CYS A 492 11.85 34.30 16.22
N PRO A 493 13.11 33.90 15.99
CA PRO A 493 13.41 32.90 14.98
C PRO A 493 12.97 31.52 15.48
N PHE A 494 12.19 30.80 14.68
CA PHE A 494 11.89 29.38 14.92
C PHE A 494 13.15 28.54 14.66
N PHE A 495 14.02 28.43 15.66
CA PHE A 495 15.08 27.42 15.66
C PHE A 495 14.54 26.12 16.27
N ALA A 496 14.73 25.02 15.56
CA ALA A 496 14.71 23.70 16.20
C ALA A 496 15.82 23.66 17.26
N VAL A 497 15.52 23.09 18.43
CA VAL A 497 16.49 22.97 19.52
C VAL A 497 17.69 22.13 19.03
N PRO A 498 18.95 22.58 19.22
CA PRO A 498 20.12 21.80 18.81
C PRO A 498 20.13 20.41 19.45
N HIS A 499 20.30 19.38 18.62
CA HIS A 499 20.22 17.98 19.04
C HIS A 499 21.57 17.49 19.58
N ASP A 500 21.89 17.81 20.84
CA ASP A 500 23.13 17.40 21.55
C ASP A 500 23.14 15.90 21.98
N GLY A 501 22.54 15.02 21.17
CA GLY A 501 22.47 13.57 21.41
C GLY A 501 22.67 12.73 20.14
N PRO A 502 22.82 11.40 20.29
CA PRO A 502 22.83 10.48 19.16
C PRO A 502 21.43 10.40 18.50
N LEU A 503 21.41 10.33 17.17
CA LEU A 503 20.20 9.99 16.40
C LEU A 503 20.02 8.47 16.36
N TYR A 504 18.77 7.99 16.33
CA TYR A 504 18.46 6.57 16.26
C TYR A 504 18.70 6.00 14.85
N ASP A 505 19.43 4.90 14.80
CA ASP A 505 19.74 4.15 13.58
C ASP A 505 18.76 2.98 13.41
N PHE A 506 17.80 3.16 12.50
CA PHE A 506 16.78 2.18 12.11
C PHE A 506 17.33 0.95 11.36
N THR A 507 18.61 0.92 11.00
CA THR A 507 19.19 -0.17 10.18
C THR A 507 18.94 -1.53 10.82
N ALA A 508 18.34 -2.43 10.04
CA ALA A 508 18.11 -3.83 10.41
C ALA A 508 18.23 -4.75 9.19
N TYR A 509 18.42 -6.04 9.45
CA TYR A 509 18.56 -7.09 8.43
C TYR A 509 17.81 -8.35 8.86
N THR A 510 17.29 -9.08 7.87
CA THR A 510 16.54 -10.34 8.07
C THR A 510 17.08 -11.47 7.19
N GLU A 511 18.16 -11.21 6.45
CA GLU A 511 18.93 -12.15 5.66
C GLU A 511 20.18 -12.57 6.45
N CYS A 512 20.49 -13.87 6.44
CA CYS A 512 21.76 -14.37 6.96
C CYS A 512 22.88 -14.07 5.94
N LYS A 513 23.98 -13.45 6.38
CA LYS A 513 25.07 -12.97 5.50
C LYS A 513 26.34 -13.79 5.64
N ALA A 514 27.13 -13.90 4.57
CA ALA A 514 28.42 -14.61 4.61
C ALA A 514 29.47 -13.92 5.50
N LEU A 515 29.36 -12.60 5.66
CA LEU A 515 30.17 -11.77 6.55
C LEU A 515 29.25 -10.82 7.33
N PRO A 516 29.61 -10.41 8.56
CA PRO A 516 28.85 -9.42 9.31
C PRO A 516 29.05 -8.02 8.71
N GLU A 517 28.04 -7.17 8.79
CA GLU A 517 28.19 -5.74 8.49
C GLU A 517 29.03 -5.04 9.57
N LYS A 518 29.38 -3.78 9.35
CA LYS A 518 29.99 -2.94 10.41
C LYS A 518 29.03 -2.73 11.59
N PRO A 519 29.52 -2.57 12.83
CA PRO A 519 28.69 -2.25 13.97
C PRO A 519 28.00 -0.90 13.80
N LEU A 520 26.71 -0.82 14.14
CA LEU A 520 25.99 0.46 14.24
C LEU A 520 26.65 1.35 15.30
N TYR A 521 26.47 2.67 15.27
CA TYR A 521 27.05 3.61 16.25
C TYR A 521 28.58 3.46 16.48
N ASN A 522 29.32 2.91 15.51
CA ASN A 522 30.76 2.59 15.64
C ASN A 522 31.09 1.71 16.87
N GLY A 523 30.16 0.80 17.25
CA GLY A 523 30.29 -0.12 18.39
C GLY A 523 29.73 0.40 19.72
N GLY A 524 29.46 1.70 19.87
CA GLY A 524 28.95 2.28 21.12
C GLY A 524 29.80 1.86 22.33
N ILE A 525 29.16 1.33 23.38
CA ILE A 525 29.82 0.81 24.60
C ILE A 525 30.69 -0.44 24.33
N PHE A 526 30.35 -1.28 23.34
CA PHE A 526 31.09 -2.52 23.04
C PHE A 526 32.38 -2.28 22.27
N LYS A 527 32.64 -1.06 21.79
CA LYS A 527 33.70 -0.74 20.82
C LYS A 527 35.10 -1.25 21.20
N ASP A 528 35.42 -1.21 22.50
CA ASP A 528 36.71 -1.61 23.05
C ASP A 528 36.61 -2.90 23.91
N GLN A 529 35.52 -3.67 23.76
CA GLN A 529 35.26 -4.89 24.53
C GLN A 529 35.45 -6.17 23.69
N ALA A 530 36.34 -7.06 24.14
CA ALA A 530 36.43 -8.42 23.63
C ALA A 530 35.37 -9.32 24.30
N PRO A 531 34.65 -10.18 23.54
CA PRO A 531 33.79 -11.20 24.12
C PRO A 531 34.53 -12.12 25.08
N LEU A 532 34.01 -12.30 26.29
CA LEU A 532 34.46 -13.36 27.19
C LEU A 532 33.71 -14.65 26.86
N THR A 533 34.45 -15.74 26.65
CA THR A 533 33.86 -17.07 26.52
C THR A 533 33.87 -17.72 27.91
N GLN A 534 32.69 -17.92 28.50
CA GLN A 534 32.56 -18.65 29.77
C GLN A 534 31.91 -20.01 29.54
N HIS A 535 32.40 -21.01 30.29
CA HIS A 535 31.70 -22.27 30.47
C HIS A 535 30.63 -22.10 31.55
N ARG A 536 29.36 -22.33 31.22
CA ARG A 536 28.35 -22.60 32.27
C ARG A 536 28.28 -24.11 32.48
N ILE A 537 28.65 -24.53 33.69
CA ILE A 537 28.36 -25.87 34.20
C ILE A 537 26.95 -25.81 34.79
N SER A 538 25.99 -26.44 34.12
CA SER A 538 24.75 -26.92 34.73
C SER A 538 25.01 -28.27 35.43
N ASP A 539 24.18 -28.64 36.41
CA ASP A 539 24.33 -29.94 37.12
C ASP A 539 23.94 -31.18 36.28
N SER A 540 23.69 -31.01 34.98
CA SER A 540 23.69 -32.05 33.95
C SER A 540 25.02 -32.02 33.18
N SER A 541 25.63 -33.18 32.94
CA SER A 541 27.06 -33.37 32.64
C SER A 541 27.61 -32.86 31.29
N ASP A 542 26.89 -31.99 30.59
CA ASP A 542 27.29 -31.40 29.31
C ASP A 542 27.35 -29.87 29.43
N GLY A 543 28.50 -29.28 29.13
CA GLY A 543 28.79 -27.86 29.36
C GLY A 543 28.49 -26.97 28.17
N PHE A 544 27.68 -25.93 28.36
CA PHE A 544 27.30 -24.99 27.31
C PHE A 544 28.31 -23.85 27.15
N TYR A 545 28.66 -23.52 25.90
CA TYR A 545 29.52 -22.39 25.54
C TYR A 545 28.68 -21.14 25.24
N THR A 546 28.70 -20.16 26.14
CA THR A 546 27.97 -18.89 25.97
C THR A 546 28.95 -17.73 25.89
N PRO A 547 29.03 -16.98 24.77
CA PRO A 547 29.78 -15.73 24.74
C PRO A 547 29.05 -14.68 25.59
N ALA A 548 29.81 -13.82 26.25
CA ALA A 548 29.30 -12.80 27.15
C ALA A 548 30.09 -11.48 27.05
N LEU A 549 29.39 -10.37 27.28
CA LEU A 549 29.92 -9.01 27.32
C LEU A 549 29.63 -8.43 28.71
N ILE A 550 30.69 -7.96 29.39
CA ILE A 550 30.58 -7.36 30.73
C ILE A 550 30.30 -5.86 30.57
N LEU A 551 29.21 -5.40 31.15
CA LEU A 551 28.74 -4.02 31.08
C LEU A 551 28.92 -3.36 32.44
N HIS A 552 29.40 -2.11 32.44
CA HIS A 552 29.73 -1.38 33.67
C HIS A 552 28.86 -0.14 33.82
N ASN A 553 28.47 0.18 35.06
CA ASN A 553 27.79 1.41 35.45
C ASN A 553 26.53 1.72 34.62
N LEU A 554 25.71 0.71 34.36
CA LEU A 554 24.46 0.87 33.63
C LEU A 554 23.41 1.61 34.49
N THR A 555 22.87 2.68 33.95
CA THR A 555 21.91 3.57 34.60
C THR A 555 20.45 3.11 34.46
N GLN A 556 19.68 3.26 35.54
CA GLN A 556 18.22 3.09 35.56
C GLN A 556 17.53 4.04 34.55
N GLY A 557 16.41 3.60 33.95
CA GLY A 557 15.59 4.43 33.06
C GLY A 557 16.25 4.85 31.73
N THR A 558 17.48 4.43 31.46
CA THR A 558 18.17 4.67 30.19
C THR A 558 17.78 3.59 29.19
N ASN A 559 17.49 3.99 27.95
CA ASN A 559 17.10 3.13 26.84
C ASN A 559 18.37 2.60 26.16
N TYR A 560 18.71 1.33 26.42
CA TYR A 560 19.88 0.68 25.84
C TYR A 560 19.48 -0.10 24.60
N CYS A 561 19.92 0.35 23.43
CA CYS A 561 19.67 -0.34 22.16
C CYS A 561 20.94 -1.05 21.70
N PHE A 562 20.85 -2.31 21.29
CA PHE A 562 21.99 -3.06 20.78
C PHE A 562 21.71 -3.74 19.45
N SER A 563 22.79 -3.99 18.73
CA SER A 563 22.80 -4.79 17.50
C SER A 563 24.06 -5.64 17.48
N ILE A 564 23.98 -6.87 17.01
CA ILE A 564 25.12 -7.78 16.91
C ILE A 564 24.86 -8.83 15.84
N TRP A 565 25.93 -9.28 15.17
CA TRP A 565 25.85 -10.41 14.26
C TRP A 565 26.19 -11.69 15.01
N VAL A 566 25.35 -12.70 14.87
CA VAL A 566 25.44 -14.00 15.53
C VAL A 566 25.60 -15.09 14.50
N LYS A 567 26.55 -16.00 14.70
CA LYS A 567 26.76 -17.20 13.89
C LYS A 567 26.87 -18.40 14.82
N ILE A 568 26.37 -19.55 14.39
CA ILE A 568 26.40 -20.78 15.19
C ILE A 568 27.15 -21.91 14.50
N GLN A 569 27.57 -22.89 15.30
CA GLN A 569 28.02 -24.21 14.88
C GLN A 569 27.38 -25.28 15.78
N GLY A 570 27.25 -26.51 15.31
CA GLY A 570 26.68 -27.65 16.06
C GLY A 570 25.19 -27.93 15.81
N ALA A 571 24.45 -26.99 15.23
CA ALA A 571 23.07 -27.17 14.75
C ALA A 571 22.82 -26.31 13.50
N ASP A 572 21.97 -26.76 12.58
CA ASP A 572 21.68 -26.06 11.31
C ASP A 572 21.02 -24.68 11.54
N SER A 573 20.11 -24.62 12.50
CA SER A 573 19.56 -23.37 13.04
C SER A 573 19.15 -23.55 14.50
N THR A 574 19.26 -22.50 15.30
CA THR A 574 18.67 -22.43 16.64
C THR A 574 18.25 -21.00 16.94
N LEU A 575 17.23 -20.83 17.79
CA LEU A 575 16.93 -19.52 18.34
C LEU A 575 18.04 -19.15 19.31
N VAL A 576 18.75 -18.05 19.06
CA VAL A 576 19.70 -17.45 20.00
C VAL A 576 19.05 -16.24 20.65
N THR A 577 18.88 -16.30 21.97
CA THR A 577 18.46 -15.19 22.81
C THR A 577 19.68 -14.47 23.38
N ALA A 578 19.57 -13.15 23.47
CA ALA A 578 20.43 -12.32 24.29
C ALA A 578 19.69 -12.01 25.59
N SER A 579 20.38 -12.17 26.72
CA SER A 579 19.80 -12.04 28.06
C SER A 579 20.75 -11.26 28.97
N LEU A 580 20.21 -10.46 29.88
CA LEU A 580 21.00 -9.58 30.75
C LEU A 580 20.86 -10.01 32.22
N MET A 581 21.98 -10.24 32.91
CA MET A 581 22.03 -10.46 34.36
C MET A 581 22.74 -9.28 35.03
N ALA A 582 22.11 -8.66 36.02
CA ALA A 582 22.69 -7.58 36.81
C ALA A 582 23.23 -8.08 38.16
N ASP A 583 24.22 -7.36 38.70
CA ASP A 583 24.81 -7.55 40.04
C ASP A 583 23.81 -7.59 41.21
N ASN A 584 22.64 -6.96 41.07
CA ASN A 584 21.54 -7.04 42.03
C ASN A 584 20.67 -8.32 41.89
N ASN A 585 21.15 -9.34 41.18
CA ASN A 585 20.45 -10.58 40.79
C ASN A 585 19.21 -10.40 39.89
N SER A 586 18.90 -9.19 39.41
CA SER A 586 17.84 -9.01 38.39
C SER A 586 18.28 -9.65 37.07
N THR A 587 17.41 -10.51 36.52
CA THR A 587 17.65 -11.18 35.23
C THR A 587 16.56 -10.79 34.23
N TYR A 588 16.96 -10.12 33.16
CA TYR A 588 16.10 -9.75 32.04
C TYR A 588 16.19 -10.91 31.03
N GLY A 589 15.21 -11.80 31.10
CA GLY A 589 15.26 -13.15 30.50
C GLY A 589 15.48 -13.16 28.97
N CYS A 590 14.92 -12.19 28.26
CA CYS A 590 15.31 -11.90 26.88
C CYS A 590 15.30 -10.38 26.65
N VAL A 591 16.33 -9.87 25.97
CA VAL A 591 16.49 -8.47 25.56
C VAL A 591 16.67 -8.31 24.05
N GLY A 592 16.74 -9.43 23.31
CA GLY A 592 16.69 -9.51 21.85
C GLY A 592 16.91 -10.95 21.41
N ALA A 593 16.35 -11.36 20.28
CA ALA A 593 16.48 -12.73 19.79
C ALA A 593 16.69 -12.78 18.27
N VAL A 594 17.31 -13.88 17.80
CA VAL A 594 17.55 -14.16 16.39
C VAL A 594 17.46 -15.65 16.10
N LEU A 595 16.85 -16.02 14.98
CA LEU A 595 16.95 -17.38 14.45
C LEU A 595 18.31 -17.53 13.76
N ALA A 596 19.34 -17.84 14.55
CA ALA A 596 20.70 -18.02 14.08
C ALA A 596 20.80 -19.29 13.22
N LYS A 597 21.68 -19.25 12.20
CA LYS A 597 21.89 -20.36 11.27
C LYS A 597 23.38 -20.72 11.18
N SER A 598 23.66 -21.99 10.92
CA SER A 598 25.02 -22.46 10.67
C SER A 598 25.59 -21.85 9.39
N GLY A 599 26.92 -21.68 9.36
CA GLY A 599 27.65 -21.24 8.17
C GLY A 599 27.53 -19.74 7.80
N CYS A 600 26.58 -18.99 8.37
CA CYS A 600 26.37 -17.57 8.08
C CYS A 600 26.06 -16.75 9.34
N TRP A 601 26.10 -15.43 9.20
CA TRP A 601 25.85 -14.45 10.25
C TRP A 601 24.40 -13.95 10.17
N SER A 602 23.59 -14.24 11.19
CA SER A 602 22.25 -13.69 11.37
C SER A 602 22.30 -12.40 12.21
N PHE A 603 21.42 -11.44 11.93
CA PHE A 603 21.39 -10.15 12.62
C PHE A 603 20.43 -10.16 13.81
N LEU A 604 20.97 -9.93 15.01
CA LEU A 604 20.22 -9.75 16.25
C LEU A 604 20.18 -8.25 16.56
N LYS A 605 18.99 -7.66 16.65
CA LYS A 605 18.75 -6.32 17.19
C LYS A 605 17.85 -6.44 18.41
N GLY A 606 18.06 -5.59 19.41
CA GLY A 606 17.29 -5.64 20.65
C GLY A 606 17.58 -4.46 21.56
N GLY A 607 17.14 -4.55 22.80
CA GLY A 607 17.46 -3.58 23.83
C GLY A 607 16.79 -3.85 25.17
N PHE A 608 17.09 -2.98 26.14
CA PHE A 608 16.58 -3.07 27.50
C PHE A 608 16.54 -1.71 28.19
N VAL A 609 15.76 -1.64 29.27
CA VAL A 609 15.74 -0.55 30.25
C VAL A 609 15.95 -1.19 31.62
N LEU A 610 16.78 -0.59 32.48
CA LEU A 610 17.02 -1.09 33.83
C LEU A 610 16.06 -0.49 34.86
N ASP A 611 15.60 -1.33 35.77
CA ASP A 611 14.71 -0.98 36.89
C ASP A 611 15.43 -0.42 38.11
N ALA A 612 16.74 -0.67 38.21
CA ALA A 612 17.66 -0.10 39.19
C ALA A 612 19.05 0.01 38.54
N PRO A 613 19.91 0.95 38.96
CA PRO A 613 21.27 1.05 38.42
C PRO A 613 22.09 -0.20 38.78
N SER A 614 22.99 -0.60 37.88
CA SER A 614 23.86 -1.77 38.05
C SER A 614 25.32 -1.36 37.82
N SER A 615 26.20 -1.68 38.77
CA SER A 615 27.64 -1.41 38.65
C SER A 615 28.31 -2.41 37.71
N LEU A 616 27.80 -3.65 37.68
CA LEU A 616 28.25 -4.75 36.87
C LEU A 616 27.06 -5.56 36.35
N SER A 617 26.91 -5.63 35.03
CA SER A 617 25.95 -6.50 34.36
C SER A 617 26.65 -7.38 33.33
N ILE A 618 26.04 -8.50 32.95
CA ILE A 618 26.53 -9.44 31.94
C ILE A 618 25.44 -9.63 30.90
N LEU A 619 25.71 -9.20 29.67
CA LEU A 619 24.90 -9.55 28.50
C LEU A 619 25.48 -10.85 27.91
N TYR A 620 24.72 -11.93 27.95
CA TYR A 620 25.13 -13.24 27.46
C TYR A 620 24.19 -13.75 26.37
N PHE A 621 24.72 -14.61 25.51
CA PHE A 621 23.98 -15.21 24.40
C PHE A 621 23.83 -16.71 24.64
N GLN A 622 22.60 -17.22 24.57
CA GLN A 622 22.24 -18.62 24.73
C GLN A 622 21.39 -19.07 23.54
N GLY A 623 21.53 -20.32 23.12
CA GLY A 623 20.64 -20.93 22.13
C GLY A 623 19.79 -22.03 22.75
N THR A 624 18.63 -22.29 22.15
CA THR A 624 17.60 -23.16 22.71
C THR A 624 17.65 -24.62 22.22
N ALA A 625 18.79 -25.09 21.73
CA ALA A 625 18.92 -26.45 21.17
C ALA A 625 19.38 -27.46 22.23
N ASP A 626 18.80 -28.68 22.20
CA ASP A 626 19.18 -29.83 23.04
C ASP A 626 20.56 -30.45 22.69
N VAL A 627 21.41 -29.73 21.96
CA VAL A 627 22.75 -30.18 21.52
C VAL A 627 23.79 -29.09 21.79
N SER A 628 25.04 -29.51 21.98
CA SER A 628 26.17 -28.62 22.26
C SER A 628 26.51 -27.68 21.09
N ILE A 629 25.82 -26.55 21.03
CA ILE A 629 26.07 -25.47 20.09
C ILE A 629 27.25 -24.59 20.51
N TYR A 630 27.95 -24.04 19.53
CA TYR A 630 28.95 -22.99 19.71
C TYR A 630 28.44 -21.70 19.07
N ILE A 631 28.52 -20.57 19.78
CA ILE A 631 28.00 -19.27 19.35
C ILE A 631 29.16 -18.30 19.14
N GLU A 632 29.33 -17.84 17.91
CA GLU A 632 30.21 -16.75 17.50
C GLU A 632 29.43 -15.42 17.48
N ILE A 633 30.04 -14.33 17.95
CA ILE A 633 29.47 -12.97 17.87
C ILE A 633 30.46 -11.98 17.24
N ALA A 634 29.96 -11.08 16.40
CA ALA A 634 30.77 -10.09 15.68
C ALA A 634 30.01 -8.76 15.48
N SER A 635 30.77 -7.68 15.25
CA SER A 635 30.24 -6.34 14.97
C SER A 635 29.12 -5.89 15.94
N GLY A 636 29.34 -6.15 17.22
CA GLY A 636 28.44 -5.71 18.28
C GLY A 636 28.43 -4.20 18.45
N SER A 637 27.27 -3.66 18.82
CA SER A 637 27.11 -2.28 19.26
C SER A 637 26.07 -2.18 20.36
N LEU A 638 26.30 -1.30 21.34
CA LEU A 638 25.37 -0.94 22.40
C LEU A 638 25.35 0.59 22.58
N GLN A 639 24.22 1.21 22.23
CA GLN A 639 24.02 2.65 22.32
C GLN A 639 23.02 2.98 23.43
N PRO A 640 23.43 3.71 24.48
CA PRO A 640 22.51 4.31 25.45
C PRO A 640 21.83 5.54 24.86
N PHE A 641 20.56 5.72 25.21
CA PHE A 641 19.79 6.96 25.05
C PHE A 641 19.15 7.31 26.40
N THR A 642 19.37 8.52 26.92
CA THR A 642 18.56 9.02 28.06
C THR A 642 17.09 9.12 27.65
N GLU A 643 16.15 9.17 28.61
CA GLU A 643 14.74 9.38 28.23
C GLU A 643 14.57 10.64 27.38
N GLN A 644 15.23 11.75 27.73
CA GLN A 644 15.19 12.97 26.92
C GLN A 644 15.72 12.75 25.50
N GLN A 645 16.82 12.01 25.31
CA GLN A 645 17.33 11.68 23.97
C GLN A 645 16.36 10.78 23.21
N TRP A 646 15.70 9.83 23.88
CA TRP A 646 14.68 8.97 23.27
C TRP A 646 13.47 9.80 22.81
N ARG A 647 12.91 10.64 23.69
CA ARG A 647 11.81 11.56 23.36
C ARG A 647 12.17 12.54 22.25
N THR A 648 13.41 13.06 22.23
CA THR A 648 13.88 13.97 21.17
C THR A 648 13.99 13.26 19.83
N ASN A 649 14.47 12.01 19.81
CA ASN A 649 14.42 11.16 18.62
C ASN A 649 12.97 10.92 18.17
N GLN A 650 12.09 10.44 19.08
CA GLN A 650 10.66 10.24 18.79
C GLN A 650 10.04 11.50 18.16
N GLN A 651 10.27 12.69 18.72
CA GLN A 651 9.75 13.94 18.18
C GLN A 651 10.38 14.33 16.84
N SER A 652 11.67 14.06 16.62
CA SER A 652 12.34 14.30 15.34
C SER A 652 11.71 13.44 14.22
N ILE A 653 11.45 12.16 14.49
CA ILE A 653 10.81 11.24 13.55
C ILE A 653 9.33 11.62 13.34
N ILE A 654 8.61 12.02 14.39
CA ILE A 654 7.26 12.58 14.25
C ILE A 654 7.28 13.83 13.35
N ASN A 655 8.31 14.68 13.45
CA ASN A 655 8.45 15.85 12.61
C ASN A 655 8.75 15.50 11.14
N THR A 656 9.57 14.50 10.84
CA THR A 656 9.86 14.11 9.43
C THR A 656 8.73 13.28 8.82
N GLU A 657 8.20 12.29 9.55
CA GLU A 657 7.22 11.34 9.00
C GLU A 657 5.79 11.86 9.12
N ARG A 658 5.40 12.38 10.28
CA ARG A 658 4.01 12.73 10.62
C ARG A 658 3.67 14.21 10.49
N LYS A 659 4.62 15.07 10.11
CA LYS A 659 4.43 16.52 9.92
C LYS A 659 5.09 17.03 8.64
N ARG A 660 4.67 18.18 8.11
CA ARG A 660 5.31 18.85 6.96
C ARG A 660 5.37 20.37 7.09
N ALA A 661 6.40 20.95 6.49
CA ALA A 661 6.57 22.39 6.36
C ALA A 661 5.67 22.94 5.25
N VAL A 662 5.02 24.07 5.54
CA VAL A 662 4.06 24.71 4.64
C VAL A 662 4.32 26.21 4.61
N THR A 663 4.31 26.81 3.42
CA THR A 663 4.27 28.26 3.24
C THR A 663 3.05 28.64 2.41
N ILE A 664 2.15 29.42 3.04
CA ILE A 664 1.03 30.07 2.38
C ILE A 664 1.51 31.44 1.91
N HIS A 665 1.32 31.73 0.63
CA HIS A 665 1.58 33.03 0.01
C HIS A 665 0.24 33.72 -0.28
N VAL A 666 0.11 34.99 0.08
CA VAL A 666 -1.09 35.80 -0.16
C VAL A 666 -0.77 36.92 -1.14
N SER A 667 -1.61 37.08 -2.15
CA SER A 667 -1.51 38.17 -3.13
C SER A 667 -2.88 38.78 -3.46
N ASP A 668 -2.87 39.98 -4.03
CA ASP A 668 -4.07 40.64 -4.51
C ASP A 668 -4.48 40.15 -5.93
N SER A 669 -5.60 40.66 -6.43
CA SER A 669 -6.11 40.53 -7.79
C SER A 669 -5.13 40.79 -8.96
N HIS A 670 -4.04 41.53 -8.75
CA HIS A 670 -3.00 41.79 -9.77
C HIS A 670 -1.78 40.87 -9.61
N GLY A 671 -1.66 40.18 -8.47
CA GLY A 671 -0.56 39.28 -8.13
C GLY A 671 0.44 39.88 -7.13
N ASP A 672 0.23 41.12 -6.68
CA ASP A 672 1.12 41.78 -5.72
C ASP A 672 0.98 41.16 -4.33
N ARG A 673 2.11 40.94 -3.64
CA ARG A 673 2.14 40.25 -2.33
C ARG A 673 1.57 41.14 -1.22
N LEU A 674 0.68 40.56 -0.39
CA LEU A 674 -0.04 41.29 0.66
C LEU A 674 0.57 41.04 2.04
N GLN A 675 1.33 42.00 2.55
CA GLN A 675 1.86 42.02 3.92
C GLN A 675 0.75 42.31 4.95
N GLY A 676 0.77 41.63 6.09
CA GLY A 676 -0.13 41.85 7.22
C GLY A 676 -1.53 41.23 7.10
N ALA A 677 -1.80 40.46 6.03
CA ALA A 677 -3.05 39.71 5.88
C ALA A 677 -3.15 38.67 7.01
N ALA A 678 -4.25 38.71 7.77
CA ALA A 678 -4.51 37.77 8.85
C ALA A 678 -4.83 36.39 8.26
N ILE A 679 -4.33 35.33 8.90
CA ILE A 679 -4.55 33.94 8.50
C ILE A 679 -4.94 33.11 9.72
N THR A 680 -6.02 32.34 9.58
CA THR A 680 -6.45 31.29 10.50
C THR A 680 -6.36 29.95 9.79
N ILE A 681 -5.71 28.95 10.41
CA ILE A 681 -5.47 27.62 9.87
C ILE A 681 -5.97 26.60 10.89
N GLU A 682 -7.02 25.86 10.54
CA GLU A 682 -7.67 24.86 11.37
C GLU A 682 -7.31 23.48 10.82
N GLN A 683 -6.68 22.59 11.59
CA GLN A 683 -6.59 21.17 11.20
C GLN A 683 -7.97 20.54 11.38
N ILE A 684 -8.49 19.91 10.31
CA ILE A 684 -9.84 19.37 10.28
C ILE A 684 -9.85 17.83 10.26
N SER A 685 -8.86 17.18 9.63
CA SER A 685 -8.67 15.72 9.73
C SER A 685 -7.24 15.33 10.14
N LYS A 686 -7.09 14.09 10.61
CA LYS A 686 -5.80 13.46 10.94
C LYS A 686 -5.57 12.28 10.00
N ASP A 687 -4.42 12.23 9.34
CA ASP A 687 -4.00 11.17 8.43
C ASP A 687 -3.74 9.84 9.15
N PHE A 688 -3.06 9.89 10.31
CA PHE A 688 -2.67 8.69 11.06
C PHE A 688 -3.88 7.98 11.71
N PRO A 689 -4.07 6.68 11.47
CA PRO A 689 -5.08 5.87 12.16
C PRO A 689 -4.76 5.58 13.64
N PHE A 690 -5.64 6.05 14.50
CA PHE A 690 -5.59 5.83 15.94
C PHE A 690 -6.99 5.42 16.45
N GLY A 691 -7.08 4.22 17.02
CA GLY A 691 -8.36 3.57 17.28
C GLY A 691 -8.43 2.74 18.55
N SER A 692 -9.61 2.20 18.83
CA SER A 692 -9.85 1.33 19.99
C SER A 692 -10.89 0.23 19.68
N SER A 693 -10.84 -0.87 20.43
CA SER A 693 -11.81 -1.96 20.32
C SER A 693 -13.14 -1.59 20.95
N ILE A 694 -14.21 -2.09 20.33
CA ILE A 694 -15.59 -1.87 20.77
C ILE A 694 -16.31 -3.22 20.87
N ALA A 695 -17.29 -3.27 21.76
CA ALA A 695 -18.18 -4.41 21.96
C ALA A 695 -19.65 -3.97 21.78
N SER A 696 -20.58 -4.93 21.78
CA SER A 696 -22.02 -4.72 21.56
C SER A 696 -22.69 -3.72 22.52
N THR A 697 -22.03 -3.36 23.61
CA THR A 697 -22.40 -2.31 24.58
C THR A 697 -22.37 -0.89 24.03
N ILE A 698 -21.74 -0.66 22.88
CA ILE A 698 -21.79 0.62 22.17
C ILE A 698 -23.14 0.84 21.46
N LEU A 699 -23.94 -0.22 21.29
CA LEU A 699 -25.25 -0.17 20.63
C LEU A 699 -26.30 0.48 21.53
N GLY A 700 -26.95 1.54 21.03
CA GLY A 700 -27.92 2.34 21.78
C GLY A 700 -27.32 3.20 22.90
N ASN A 701 -26.00 3.13 23.14
CA ASN A 701 -25.29 3.86 24.18
C ASN A 701 -24.68 5.15 23.62
N LEU A 702 -25.54 6.12 23.26
CA LEU A 702 -25.11 7.39 22.66
C LEU A 702 -23.99 8.11 23.43
N PRO A 703 -23.97 8.16 24.78
CA PRO A 703 -22.83 8.71 25.52
C PRO A 703 -21.50 8.01 25.18
N TYR A 704 -21.46 6.68 25.09
CA TYR A 704 -20.23 5.94 24.77
C TYR A 704 -19.85 6.11 23.30
N GLN A 705 -20.83 6.23 22.40
CA GLN A 705 -20.62 6.59 21.01
C GLN A 705 -19.90 7.94 20.90
N ASN A 706 -20.44 9.01 21.51
CA ASN A 706 -19.80 10.33 21.51
C ASN A 706 -18.39 10.30 22.11
N TRP A 707 -18.22 9.68 23.30
CA TRP A 707 -16.91 9.56 23.95
C TRP A 707 -15.87 8.86 23.06
N PHE A 708 -16.28 7.85 22.28
CA PHE A 708 -15.38 7.15 21.35
C PHE A 708 -15.01 8.03 20.15
N VAL A 709 -15.99 8.72 19.57
CA VAL A 709 -15.85 9.48 18.30
C VAL A 709 -15.03 10.76 18.48
N GLU A 710 -15.08 11.40 19.66
CA GLU A 710 -14.17 12.49 20.04
C GLU A 710 -12.67 12.09 19.96
N ARG A 711 -12.36 10.79 20.04
CA ARG A 711 -11.01 10.27 20.29
C ARG A 711 -10.43 9.46 19.14
N PHE A 712 -11.25 8.64 18.48
CA PHE A 712 -10.77 7.56 17.62
C PHE A 712 -11.27 7.71 16.18
N ASN A 713 -10.34 7.73 15.22
CA ASN A 713 -10.68 7.62 13.79
C ASN A 713 -10.65 6.16 13.29
N ALA A 714 -10.23 5.19 14.13
CA ALA A 714 -10.25 3.75 13.83
C ALA A 714 -10.93 2.89 14.92
N ALA A 715 -11.39 1.69 14.56
CA ALA A 715 -12.10 0.74 15.44
C ALA A 715 -11.76 -0.74 15.14
N VAL A 716 -12.12 -1.65 16.06
CA VAL A 716 -12.10 -3.10 15.86
C VAL A 716 -13.17 -3.75 16.76
N PHE A 717 -13.80 -4.85 16.34
CA PHE A 717 -14.86 -5.49 17.14
C PHE A 717 -14.25 -6.58 18.03
N GLU A 718 -14.51 -6.52 19.34
CA GLU A 718 -13.78 -7.34 20.31
C GLU A 718 -14.12 -8.84 20.21
N ASN A 719 -15.39 -9.16 19.98
CA ASN A 719 -15.91 -10.53 19.94
C ASN A 719 -16.89 -10.78 18.79
N GLU A 720 -17.54 -9.74 18.29
CA GLU A 720 -18.83 -9.84 17.60
C GLU A 720 -18.73 -10.34 16.14
N LEU A 721 -17.52 -10.46 15.60
CA LEU A 721 -17.25 -11.14 14.31
C LEU A 721 -16.73 -12.58 14.48
N LYS A 722 -16.18 -12.93 15.65
CA LYS A 722 -15.50 -14.21 15.89
C LYS A 722 -16.45 -15.39 15.67
N TRP A 723 -15.93 -16.54 15.23
CA TRP A 723 -16.78 -17.64 14.72
C TRP A 723 -17.77 -18.15 15.78
N TYR A 724 -17.37 -18.26 17.04
CA TYR A 724 -18.25 -18.67 18.13
C TYR A 724 -19.42 -17.71 18.43
N ALA A 725 -19.26 -16.41 18.13
CA ALA A 725 -20.32 -15.41 18.28
C ALA A 725 -21.31 -15.44 17.10
N THR A 726 -20.81 -15.77 15.90
CA THR A 726 -21.53 -15.58 14.64
C THR A 726 -22.08 -16.85 13.98
N GLU A 727 -21.59 -18.04 14.34
CA GLU A 727 -22.18 -19.34 13.93
C GLU A 727 -22.06 -20.38 15.06
N ARG A 728 -22.77 -20.11 16.16
CA ARG A 728 -22.76 -20.96 17.37
C ARG A 728 -23.25 -22.39 17.13
N GLU A 729 -24.11 -22.58 16.13
CA GLU A 729 -24.62 -23.87 15.66
C GLU A 729 -24.47 -23.92 14.14
N GLN A 730 -24.09 -25.08 13.59
CA GLN A 730 -23.81 -25.26 12.15
C GLN A 730 -24.96 -24.77 11.26
N GLY A 731 -24.67 -23.89 10.31
CA GLY A 731 -25.64 -23.30 9.39
C GLY A 731 -26.59 -22.28 10.02
N LYS A 732 -26.55 -22.04 11.34
CA LYS A 732 -27.31 -20.99 12.02
C LYS A 732 -26.44 -19.75 12.23
N VAL A 733 -26.07 -19.15 11.11
CA VAL A 733 -25.29 -17.91 11.07
C VAL A 733 -26.15 -16.74 11.58
N ASN A 734 -25.59 -15.90 12.44
CA ASN A 734 -26.19 -14.66 12.90
C ASN A 734 -25.13 -13.55 13.02
N TYR A 735 -25.37 -12.44 12.31
CA TYR A 735 -24.45 -11.31 12.24
C TYR A 735 -25.02 -10.00 12.81
N THR A 736 -26.27 -10.01 13.27
CA THR A 736 -27.09 -8.82 13.61
C THR A 736 -26.38 -7.78 14.48
N ILE A 737 -25.56 -8.23 15.44
CA ILE A 737 -24.86 -7.34 16.39
C ILE A 737 -23.67 -6.65 15.71
N ALA A 738 -22.87 -7.38 14.92
CA ALA A 738 -21.76 -6.79 14.18
C ALA A 738 -22.26 -5.88 13.04
N ASP A 739 -23.40 -6.19 12.42
CA ASP A 739 -24.09 -5.26 11.51
C ASP A 739 -24.40 -3.92 12.18
N GLN A 740 -25.00 -3.96 13.37
CA GLN A 740 -25.35 -2.75 14.14
C GLN A 740 -24.11 -1.98 14.63
N MET A 741 -23.02 -2.67 14.97
CA MET A 741 -21.75 -2.02 15.34
C MET A 741 -21.11 -1.34 14.13
N LEU A 742 -21.20 -1.97 12.95
CA LEU A 742 -20.74 -1.43 11.69
C LEU A 742 -21.58 -0.23 11.21
N GLU A 743 -22.88 -0.19 11.52
CA GLU A 743 -23.70 1.01 11.36
C GLU A 743 -23.18 2.20 12.19
N PHE A 744 -22.81 1.99 13.47
CA PHE A 744 -22.17 3.03 14.30
C PHE A 744 -20.84 3.51 13.69
N ILE A 745 -20.01 2.58 13.19
CA ILE A 745 -18.75 2.90 12.50
C ILE A 745 -19.00 3.71 11.23
N ARG A 746 -19.96 3.35 10.38
CA ARG A 746 -20.32 4.11 9.16
C ARG A 746 -21.01 5.45 9.47
N ALA A 747 -21.70 5.57 10.59
CA ALA A 747 -22.41 6.81 10.98
C ALA A 747 -21.45 7.90 11.46
N ASN A 748 -20.39 7.53 12.19
CA ASN A 748 -19.32 8.43 12.61
C ASN A 748 -18.12 8.37 11.65
N GLN A 749 -18.22 7.50 10.64
CA GLN A 749 -17.29 7.31 9.53
C GLN A 749 -15.84 7.00 9.98
N ILE A 750 -15.75 6.10 10.94
CA ILE A 750 -14.53 5.54 11.50
C ILE A 750 -14.06 4.35 10.63
N ILE A 751 -12.78 4.00 10.65
CA ILE A 751 -12.23 2.88 9.87
C ILE A 751 -12.09 1.62 10.74
N ALA A 752 -12.72 0.50 10.38
CA ALA A 752 -12.77 -0.69 11.25
C ALA A 752 -11.87 -1.87 10.80
N ARG A 753 -11.26 -2.59 11.75
CA ARG A 753 -10.61 -3.89 11.51
C ARG A 753 -11.58 -5.05 11.78
N GLY A 754 -11.55 -6.06 10.91
CA GLY A 754 -12.36 -7.27 10.98
C GLY A 754 -11.63 -8.37 11.76
N HIS A 755 -11.91 -8.47 13.05
CA HIS A 755 -11.21 -9.40 13.95
C HIS A 755 -12.18 -10.47 14.49
N ASN A 756 -12.06 -11.76 14.17
CA ASN A 756 -11.16 -12.41 13.22
C ASN A 756 -11.93 -13.45 12.37
N ILE A 757 -11.36 -13.87 11.24
CA ILE A 757 -12.00 -14.87 10.36
C ILE A 757 -11.92 -16.24 11.04
N PHE A 758 -10.71 -16.66 11.39
CA PHE A 758 -10.40 -17.84 12.19
C PHE A 758 -9.43 -17.48 13.32
N TRP A 759 -9.33 -18.39 14.28
CA TRP A 759 -8.46 -18.32 15.44
C TRP A 759 -7.88 -19.72 15.62
N GLU A 760 -6.56 -19.90 15.64
CA GLU A 760 -5.96 -21.23 15.72
C GLU A 760 -6.08 -21.88 17.11
N ASP A 761 -6.34 -21.13 18.18
CA ASP A 761 -6.56 -21.77 19.49
C ASP A 761 -7.86 -22.61 19.45
N PRO A 762 -7.80 -23.93 19.71
CA PRO A 762 -8.97 -24.80 19.73
C PRO A 762 -10.11 -24.30 20.62
N LYS A 763 -9.82 -23.59 21.72
CA LYS A 763 -10.82 -23.21 22.75
C LYS A 763 -11.85 -22.20 22.24
N TYR A 764 -11.47 -21.33 21.31
CA TYR A 764 -12.37 -20.33 20.72
C TYR A 764 -13.15 -20.84 19.50
N ASN A 765 -12.75 -21.96 18.89
CA ASN A 765 -13.49 -22.50 17.76
C ASN A 765 -14.86 -23.08 18.19
N PRO A 766 -15.94 -22.93 17.37
CA PRO A 766 -17.29 -23.34 17.78
C PRO A 766 -17.37 -24.81 18.16
N ALA A 767 -18.21 -25.16 19.14
CA ALA A 767 -18.25 -26.51 19.70
C ALA A 767 -18.57 -27.61 18.67
N TRP A 768 -19.29 -27.28 17.60
CA TRP A 768 -19.58 -28.18 16.50
C TRP A 768 -18.40 -28.32 15.51
N VAL A 769 -17.55 -27.29 15.36
CA VAL A 769 -16.35 -27.28 14.50
C VAL A 769 -15.22 -28.11 15.12
N ARG A 770 -15.02 -28.04 16.44
CA ARG A 770 -13.89 -28.69 17.15
C ARG A 770 -13.78 -30.20 16.96
N ASN A 771 -14.90 -30.86 16.65
CA ASN A 771 -14.98 -32.30 16.45
C ASN A 771 -14.88 -32.71 14.96
N LEU A 772 -14.79 -31.76 14.03
CA LEU A 772 -14.67 -32.05 12.61
C LEU A 772 -13.20 -32.26 12.21
N THR A 773 -12.99 -33.09 11.20
CA THR A 773 -11.69 -33.31 10.55
C THR A 773 -11.87 -33.45 9.04
N GLY A 774 -10.78 -33.34 8.27
CA GLY A 774 -10.76 -33.66 6.84
C GLY A 774 -11.86 -32.94 6.04
N PRO A 775 -12.62 -33.63 5.17
CA PRO A 775 -13.65 -33.01 4.33
C PRO A 775 -14.73 -32.25 5.10
N ALA A 776 -15.11 -32.71 6.30
CA ALA A 776 -16.16 -32.06 7.08
C ALA A 776 -15.67 -30.73 7.68
N LEU A 777 -14.43 -30.70 8.22
CA LEU A 777 -13.83 -29.47 8.70
C LEU A 777 -13.53 -28.50 7.55
N LYS A 778 -13.05 -29.01 6.40
CA LYS A 778 -12.83 -28.18 5.20
C LYS A 778 -14.13 -27.55 4.70
N SER A 779 -15.25 -28.28 4.73
CA SER A 779 -16.56 -27.73 4.40
C SER A 779 -17.03 -26.67 5.40
N ALA A 780 -16.77 -26.84 6.70
CA ALA A 780 -17.12 -25.86 7.73
C ALA A 780 -16.28 -24.57 7.59
N VAL A 781 -14.96 -24.72 7.44
CA VAL A 781 -14.01 -23.64 7.11
C VAL A 781 -14.47 -22.86 5.90
N ASN A 782 -14.72 -23.54 4.78
CA ASN A 782 -15.12 -22.90 3.54
C ASN A 782 -16.46 -22.16 3.71
N SER A 783 -17.44 -22.76 4.41
CA SER A 783 -18.71 -22.12 4.73
C SER A 783 -18.53 -20.85 5.57
N ARG A 784 -17.69 -20.90 6.61
CA ARG A 784 -17.38 -19.77 7.50
C ARG A 784 -16.81 -18.59 6.72
N ILE A 785 -15.73 -18.81 5.97
CA ILE A 785 -15.04 -17.71 5.31
C ILE A 785 -15.87 -17.11 4.18
N GLN A 786 -16.56 -17.94 3.39
CA GLN A 786 -17.51 -17.48 2.38
C GLN A 786 -18.64 -16.66 3.01
N SER A 787 -19.24 -17.14 4.11
CA SER A 787 -20.32 -16.45 4.83
C SER A 787 -19.88 -15.09 5.41
N LEU A 788 -18.71 -15.04 6.05
CA LEU A 788 -18.21 -13.83 6.70
C LEU A 788 -17.77 -12.79 5.67
N MET A 789 -16.92 -13.19 4.74
CA MET A 789 -16.29 -12.26 3.81
C MET A 789 -17.27 -11.81 2.72
N SER A 790 -18.14 -12.67 2.19
CA SER A 790 -19.16 -12.25 1.20
C SER A 790 -20.15 -11.23 1.76
N LYS A 791 -20.29 -11.16 3.09
CA LYS A 791 -21.15 -10.20 3.79
C LYS A 791 -20.44 -8.88 4.10
N TYR A 792 -19.19 -8.95 4.53
CA TYR A 792 -18.45 -7.81 5.10
C TYR A 792 -17.29 -7.31 4.22
N LYS A 793 -17.23 -7.83 2.99
CA LYS A 793 -16.56 -7.24 1.82
C LYS A 793 -16.59 -5.71 1.88
N GLU A 794 -15.43 -5.08 1.70
CA GLU A 794 -15.17 -3.63 1.70
C GLU A 794 -15.32 -2.86 3.01
N GLU A 795 -16.13 -3.39 3.93
CA GLU A 795 -16.58 -2.71 5.15
C GLU A 795 -15.48 -2.59 6.20
N PHE A 796 -14.79 -3.70 6.45
CA PHE A 796 -13.60 -3.66 7.27
C PHE A 796 -12.43 -3.25 6.38
N ILE A 797 -11.71 -2.24 6.83
CA ILE A 797 -10.51 -1.78 6.14
C ILE A 797 -9.37 -2.78 6.25
N HIS A 798 -9.49 -3.79 7.12
CA HIS A 798 -8.53 -4.83 7.47
C HIS A 798 -9.25 -6.13 7.90
N TRP A 799 -8.58 -7.28 7.88
CA TRP A 799 -8.95 -8.43 8.71
C TRP A 799 -7.75 -9.13 9.35
N ASP A 800 -8.03 -9.82 10.44
CA ASP A 800 -7.13 -10.83 11.02
C ASP A 800 -7.63 -12.21 10.56
N VAL A 801 -6.83 -12.94 9.78
CA VAL A 801 -7.32 -14.13 9.04
C VAL A 801 -7.26 -15.41 9.86
N SER A 802 -6.06 -15.78 10.32
CA SER A 802 -5.90 -16.78 11.37
C SER A 802 -5.13 -16.13 12.49
N ASN A 803 -5.82 -15.91 13.60
CA ASN A 803 -5.27 -15.34 14.81
C ASN A 803 -4.43 -16.38 15.56
N GLU A 804 -3.30 -15.94 16.11
CA GLU A 804 -2.43 -16.74 17.01
C GLU A 804 -1.78 -17.98 16.39
N MET A 805 -1.56 -17.97 15.07
CA MET A 805 -1.15 -19.15 14.29
C MET A 805 0.34 -19.53 14.34
N LEU A 806 1.14 -18.83 15.15
CA LEU A 806 2.46 -19.28 15.58
C LEU A 806 2.41 -20.02 16.92
N HIS A 807 1.44 -19.71 17.77
CA HIS A 807 1.22 -20.39 19.05
C HIS A 807 0.37 -21.65 18.90
N PHE A 808 -0.56 -21.68 17.93
CA PHE A 808 -1.51 -22.77 17.74
C PHE A 808 -1.64 -23.17 16.27
N ASP A 809 -2.06 -24.42 16.07
CA ASP A 809 -2.06 -25.13 14.79
C ASP A 809 -3.34 -25.98 14.59
N PHE A 810 -4.46 -25.60 15.24
CA PHE A 810 -5.70 -26.39 15.26
C PHE A 810 -6.12 -26.82 13.87
N TYR A 811 -6.05 -25.93 12.89
CA TYR A 811 -6.44 -26.23 11.53
C TYR A 811 -5.34 -26.96 10.75
N GLU A 812 -4.07 -26.58 10.89
CA GLU A 812 -2.96 -27.27 10.21
C GLU A 812 -2.88 -28.76 10.59
N GLN A 813 -3.08 -29.09 11.87
CA GLN A 813 -3.18 -30.49 12.33
C GLN A 813 -4.32 -31.30 11.69
N ARG A 814 -5.42 -30.64 11.28
CA ARG A 814 -6.70 -31.31 10.92
C ARG A 814 -7.01 -31.27 9.43
N LEU A 815 -6.36 -30.38 8.69
CA LEU A 815 -6.51 -30.14 7.25
C LEU A 815 -5.19 -30.31 6.47
N GLY A 816 -4.05 -30.36 7.16
CA GLY A 816 -2.69 -30.37 6.58
C GLY A 816 -1.97 -29.03 6.79
N PRO A 817 -0.63 -28.97 6.69
CA PRO A 817 0.15 -27.73 6.91
C PRO A 817 -0.27 -26.59 5.97
N ASP A 818 -0.86 -26.93 4.83
CA ASP A 818 -1.48 -25.99 3.90
C ASP A 818 -2.79 -25.34 4.43
N ALA A 819 -3.08 -25.32 5.74
CA ALA A 819 -4.37 -24.86 6.29
C ALA A 819 -4.43 -23.41 6.79
N THR A 820 -3.43 -22.88 7.50
CA THR A 820 -3.40 -21.42 7.80
C THR A 820 -3.29 -20.67 6.49
N LEU A 821 -2.40 -21.15 5.62
CA LEU A 821 -2.42 -21.02 4.17
C LEU A 821 -3.89 -21.08 3.69
N HIS A 822 -4.63 -22.21 3.78
CA HIS A 822 -6.08 -22.36 3.41
C HIS A 822 -7.08 -21.32 3.99
N PHE A 823 -6.67 -20.30 4.76
CA PHE A 823 -7.55 -19.17 5.11
C PHE A 823 -7.37 -17.88 4.29
N TYR A 824 -6.21 -17.58 3.73
CA TYR A 824 -5.97 -16.28 3.09
C TYR A 824 -6.32 -16.13 1.55
N GLN A 825 -6.40 -17.19 0.69
CA GLN A 825 -7.03 -17.15 -0.69
C GLN A 825 -8.45 -16.77 -0.41
N THR A 826 -9.13 -17.64 0.33
CA THR A 826 -10.58 -17.59 0.40
C THR A 826 -11.02 -16.32 1.16
N ALA A 827 -10.14 -15.74 2.00
CA ALA A 827 -10.29 -14.39 2.51
C ALA A 827 -10.23 -13.35 1.37
N HIS A 828 -9.10 -13.21 0.66
CA HIS A 828 -9.02 -12.16 -0.35
C HIS A 828 -9.92 -12.40 -1.57
N GLU A 829 -10.09 -13.63 -2.05
CA GLU A 829 -10.98 -13.96 -3.18
C GLU A 829 -12.43 -13.55 -2.94
N SER A 830 -12.74 -13.15 -1.70
CA SER A 830 -13.98 -12.54 -1.28
C SER A 830 -13.96 -11.00 -1.15
N ASP A 831 -12.79 -10.34 -0.95
CA ASP A 831 -12.71 -8.90 -0.56
C ASP A 831 -11.38 -8.13 -0.90
N PRO A 832 -10.80 -8.00 -2.14
CA PRO A 832 -9.53 -7.38 -2.58
C PRO A 832 -8.92 -6.13 -1.94
N LEU A 833 -9.44 -5.60 -0.84
CA LEU A 833 -9.58 -4.18 -0.55
C LEU A 833 -9.40 -3.87 0.94
N ALA A 834 -9.22 -4.92 1.73
CA ALA A 834 -9.11 -4.93 3.17
C ALA A 834 -7.81 -5.66 3.52
N THR A 835 -6.78 -4.96 4.02
CA THR A 835 -5.51 -5.61 4.42
C THR A 835 -5.78 -6.86 5.23
N LEU A 836 -5.22 -8.01 4.87
CA LEU A 836 -5.29 -9.14 5.78
C LEU A 836 -3.94 -9.34 6.47
N PHE A 837 -4.02 -9.50 7.78
CA PHE A 837 -2.90 -9.53 8.69
C PHE A 837 -2.60 -10.95 9.11
N LEU A 838 -1.31 -11.23 9.28
CA LEU A 838 -0.88 -12.15 10.32
C LEU A 838 -1.02 -11.38 11.64
N ASN A 839 -1.95 -11.77 12.49
CA ASN A 839 -2.20 -11.14 13.79
C ASN A 839 -1.81 -12.10 14.91
N GLU A 840 -0.93 -11.62 15.80
CA GLU A 840 -0.19 -12.47 16.72
C GLU A 840 0.31 -11.67 17.93
N PHE A 841 0.26 -12.27 19.13
CA PHE A 841 0.80 -11.69 20.37
C PHE A 841 2.23 -12.13 20.65
N ASN A 842 2.86 -11.52 21.66
CA ASN A 842 4.24 -11.75 22.11
C ASN A 842 5.35 -11.39 21.09
N VAL A 843 5.02 -11.07 19.83
CA VAL A 843 5.98 -10.77 18.75
C VAL A 843 6.80 -9.51 19.00
N VAL A 844 6.18 -8.48 19.58
CA VAL A 844 6.77 -7.14 19.84
C VAL A 844 6.85 -6.82 21.33
N GLU A 845 6.05 -7.50 22.13
CA GLU A 845 5.91 -7.37 23.57
C GLU A 845 7.05 -8.04 24.32
N THR A 846 7.64 -9.09 23.73
CA THR A 846 8.74 -9.85 24.32
C THR A 846 9.63 -10.48 23.24
N CYS A 847 10.67 -11.19 23.69
CA CYS A 847 11.38 -12.19 22.90
C CYS A 847 11.61 -13.49 23.70
N THR A 848 10.94 -13.64 24.84
CA THR A 848 10.96 -14.86 25.66
C THR A 848 10.05 -15.96 25.10
N ASP A 849 9.07 -15.62 24.28
CA ASP A 849 8.23 -16.60 23.63
C ASP A 849 8.92 -17.15 22.39
N VAL A 850 9.33 -18.42 22.46
CA VAL A 850 10.12 -19.08 21.42
C VAL A 850 9.30 -19.38 20.16
N ASN A 851 7.97 -19.37 20.27
CA ASN A 851 7.06 -19.63 19.15
C ASN A 851 6.90 -18.36 18.28
N THR A 852 6.86 -17.18 18.91
CA THR A 852 6.45 -15.91 18.29
C THR A 852 7.57 -14.88 18.10
N THR A 853 8.83 -15.30 18.22
CA THR A 853 9.97 -14.40 18.00
C THR A 853 9.88 -13.67 16.67
N VAL A 854 10.41 -12.45 16.60
CA VAL A 854 10.43 -11.65 15.37
C VAL A 854 10.96 -12.40 14.14
N ASP A 855 11.93 -13.31 14.30
CA ASP A 855 12.38 -14.15 13.17
C ASP A 855 11.46 -15.34 12.88
N THR A 856 10.73 -15.89 13.85
CA THR A 856 9.67 -16.88 13.56
C THR A 856 8.50 -16.23 12.84
N TYR A 857 8.11 -15.04 13.29
CA TYR A 857 7.10 -14.21 12.64
C TYR A 857 7.52 -13.80 11.23
N ILE A 858 8.76 -13.33 11.04
CA ILE A 858 9.31 -13.07 9.70
C ILE A 858 9.47 -14.37 8.91
N ALA A 859 9.73 -15.52 9.53
CA ALA A 859 9.84 -16.81 8.83
C ALA A 859 8.49 -17.38 8.40
N LYS A 860 7.39 -17.12 9.13
CA LYS A 860 6.01 -17.49 8.79
C LYS A 860 5.34 -16.44 7.91
N ILE A 861 5.51 -15.13 8.15
CA ILE A 861 5.22 -14.13 7.11
C ILE A 861 5.99 -14.49 5.86
N ARG A 862 7.25 -14.91 5.93
CA ARG A 862 7.96 -15.42 4.74
C ARG A 862 7.43 -16.75 4.23
N GLU A 863 7.01 -17.69 5.07
CA GLU A 863 6.44 -19.02 4.71
C GLU A 863 5.19 -18.89 3.88
N LEU A 864 4.31 -18.07 4.41
CA LEU A 864 3.16 -17.60 3.73
C LEU A 864 3.66 -16.77 2.56
N GLU A 865 4.60 -15.83 2.66
CA GLU A 865 5.23 -15.05 1.56
C GLU A 865 6.22 -15.79 0.59
N ARG A 866 6.14 -17.11 0.37
CA ARG A 866 7.06 -17.91 -0.49
C ARG A 866 6.93 -17.88 -2.12
N GLY A 867 6.28 -18.82 -2.91
CA GLY A 867 5.92 -18.97 -4.40
C GLY A 867 4.41 -18.92 -4.95
N GLY A 868 3.40 -18.48 -4.17
CA GLY A 868 2.19 -17.65 -4.44
C GLY A 868 1.30 -17.38 -3.17
N ALA A 869 1.60 -16.48 -2.21
CA ALA A 869 1.00 -16.33 -0.84
C ALA A 869 1.37 -14.99 -0.07
N SER A 870 1.18 -13.87 -0.75
CA SER A 870 1.39 -12.48 -0.33
C SER A 870 0.74 -11.96 1.00
N MET A 871 1.39 -11.23 1.94
CA MET A 871 0.66 -10.61 3.09
C MET A 871 1.15 -9.22 3.54
N ASN A 872 0.47 -8.12 3.18
CA ASN A 872 0.85 -6.78 3.64
C ASN A 872 0.03 -6.31 4.84
N GLY A 873 0.00 -7.15 5.87
CA GLY A 873 -0.39 -6.77 7.21
C GLY A 873 0.52 -7.40 8.26
N ILE A 874 1.43 -6.61 8.85
CA ILE A 874 2.13 -7.02 10.08
C ILE A 874 1.27 -6.60 11.27
N GLY A 875 0.60 -7.58 11.87
CA GLY A 875 -0.34 -7.42 12.96
C GLY A 875 0.30 -7.89 14.24
N LEU A 876 0.49 -6.97 15.17
CA LEU A 876 1.15 -7.19 16.43
C LEU A 876 0.12 -6.89 17.52
N GLU A 877 -0.46 -7.92 18.13
CA GLU A 877 -1.56 -7.76 19.08
C GLU A 877 -1.18 -6.78 20.19
N SER A 878 0.10 -6.77 20.61
CA SER A 878 0.62 -5.74 21.51
C SER A 878 -0.05 -5.78 22.89
N HIS A 879 -0.32 -7.01 23.37
CA HIS A 879 -0.82 -7.28 24.72
C HIS A 879 0.32 -7.12 25.75
N PHE A 880 0.78 -5.88 25.92
CA PHE A 880 1.96 -5.58 26.71
C PHE A 880 1.73 -5.86 28.20
N SER A 881 2.76 -6.42 28.84
CA SER A 881 2.89 -6.36 30.29
C SER A 881 3.63 -5.08 30.67
N LYS A 882 4.92 -5.17 30.97
CA LYS A 882 5.81 -4.01 31.09
C LYS A 882 6.56 -3.83 29.76
N PRO A 883 6.36 -2.73 29.02
CA PRO A 883 6.95 -2.55 27.70
C PRO A 883 8.46 -2.30 27.78
N ASN A 884 9.21 -2.97 26.91
CA ASN A 884 10.64 -2.75 26.69
C ASN A 884 10.82 -1.97 25.38
N LEU A 885 10.79 -0.64 25.45
CA LEU A 885 10.78 0.21 24.23
C LEU A 885 11.97 -0.01 23.29
N PRO A 886 13.22 -0.18 23.77
CA PRO A 886 14.35 -0.55 22.92
C PRO A 886 14.18 -1.88 22.17
N LEU A 887 13.54 -2.89 22.79
CA LEU A 887 13.22 -4.16 22.15
C LEU A 887 12.08 -4.01 21.14
N MET A 888 11.01 -3.31 21.51
CA MET A 888 9.91 -2.95 20.61
C MET A 888 10.43 -2.24 19.35
N ARG A 889 11.26 -1.19 19.50
CA ARG A 889 11.91 -0.48 18.37
C ARG A 889 12.70 -1.45 17.49
N ALA A 890 13.56 -2.26 18.08
CA ALA A 890 14.40 -3.20 17.35
C ALA A 890 13.62 -4.27 16.58
N ILE A 891 12.46 -4.69 17.10
CA ILE A 891 11.53 -5.60 16.44
C ILE A 891 10.80 -4.89 15.29
N LEU A 892 10.26 -3.69 15.52
CA LEU A 892 9.62 -2.86 14.50
C LEU A 892 10.57 -2.56 13.32
N ASP A 893 11.83 -2.21 13.59
CA ASP A 893 12.86 -2.01 12.56
C ASP A 893 13.08 -3.27 11.70
N LYS A 894 13.12 -4.43 12.36
CA LYS A 894 13.41 -5.72 11.70
C LYS A 894 12.22 -6.20 10.87
N LEU A 895 10.99 -5.98 11.37
CA LEU A 895 9.73 -6.16 10.64
C LEU A 895 9.63 -5.21 9.44
N ALA A 896 10.04 -3.95 9.59
CA ALA A 896 10.01 -2.94 8.52
C ALA A 896 10.91 -3.29 7.32
N THR A 897 11.88 -4.20 7.46
CA THR A 897 12.66 -4.72 6.32
C THR A 897 11.79 -5.42 5.27
N LEU A 898 10.61 -5.91 5.66
CA LEU A 898 9.62 -6.53 4.76
C LEU A 898 8.88 -5.49 3.89
N LYS A 899 8.87 -4.20 4.28
CA LYS A 899 8.15 -3.10 3.60
C LYS A 899 6.63 -3.31 3.49
N LEU A 900 6.10 -4.01 4.47
CA LEU A 900 4.68 -4.16 4.77
C LEU A 900 4.32 -3.10 5.85
N PRO A 901 3.05 -2.72 6.04
CA PRO A 901 2.70 -1.85 7.15
C PRO A 901 2.95 -2.58 8.46
N ILE A 902 3.17 -1.85 9.54
CA ILE A 902 3.05 -2.40 10.88
C ILE A 902 1.85 -1.77 11.58
N TRP A 903 1.00 -2.59 12.16
CA TRP A 903 -0.07 -2.13 13.04
C TRP A 903 0.10 -2.78 14.41
N LEU A 904 -0.02 -1.94 15.43
CA LEU A 904 -0.25 -2.41 16.79
C LEU A 904 -1.76 -2.60 16.91
N THR A 905 -2.23 -3.85 16.98
CA THR A 905 -3.61 -4.21 16.62
C THR A 905 -4.57 -4.34 17.79
N GLU A 906 -4.06 -4.67 18.98
CA GLU A 906 -4.86 -4.95 20.19
C GLU A 906 -4.17 -4.37 21.46
N VAL A 907 -3.57 -3.18 21.35
CA VAL A 907 -2.75 -2.56 22.41
C VAL A 907 -3.53 -2.41 23.72
N ASP A 908 -3.17 -3.21 24.71
CA ASP A 908 -3.54 -2.99 26.10
C ASP A 908 -2.38 -3.30 27.04
N ILE A 909 -2.51 -2.84 28.29
CA ILE A 909 -1.53 -3.09 29.34
C ILE A 909 -2.15 -4.03 30.38
N SER A 910 -1.46 -5.13 30.70
CA SER A 910 -1.97 -6.21 31.55
C SER A 910 -2.67 -5.75 32.85
N ASN A 911 -3.82 -6.35 33.16
CA ASN A 911 -4.63 -6.07 34.37
C ASN A 911 -3.96 -6.45 35.71
N LYS A 912 -2.73 -6.96 35.67
CA LYS A 912 -1.86 -7.18 36.84
C LYS A 912 -1.32 -5.86 37.42
N PHE A 913 -1.34 -4.78 36.62
CA PHE A 913 -0.94 -3.45 37.03
C PHE A 913 -2.14 -2.62 37.51
N ASP A 914 -1.88 -1.66 38.38
CA ASP A 914 -2.85 -0.61 38.70
C ASP A 914 -3.05 0.36 37.51
N LYS A 915 -4.09 1.19 37.60
CA LYS A 915 -4.50 2.08 36.49
C LYS A 915 -3.47 3.17 36.14
N GLU A 916 -2.68 3.63 37.10
CA GLU A 916 -1.65 4.64 36.85
C GLU A 916 -0.45 3.99 36.13
N THR A 917 -0.03 2.80 36.60
CA THR A 917 1.00 2.01 35.93
C THR A 917 0.57 1.57 34.52
N GLN A 918 -0.71 1.20 34.33
CA GLN A 918 -1.28 0.99 32.99
C GLN A 918 -1.15 2.22 32.10
N ALA A 919 -1.48 3.42 32.60
CA ALA A 919 -1.37 4.66 31.84
C ALA A 919 0.07 5.01 31.43
N ILE A 920 1.03 4.87 32.36
CA ILE A 920 2.46 5.11 32.10
C ILE A 920 2.97 4.19 30.99
N HIS A 921 2.66 2.89 31.07
CA HIS A 921 3.05 1.92 30.05
C HIS A 921 2.32 2.12 28.72
N LEU A 922 1.06 2.57 28.75
CA LEU A 922 0.33 2.93 27.54
C LEU A 922 0.98 4.13 26.83
N GLU A 923 1.30 5.22 27.54
CA GLU A 923 1.96 6.38 26.93
C GLU A 923 3.32 5.99 26.32
N GLN A 924 4.04 5.08 26.98
CA GLN A 924 5.29 4.51 26.48
C GLN A 924 5.09 3.78 25.14
N VAL A 925 4.16 2.81 25.05
CA VAL A 925 3.87 2.05 23.82
C VAL A 925 3.33 2.93 22.70
N LEU A 926 2.39 3.84 23.01
CA LEU A 926 1.73 4.68 22.00
C LEU A 926 2.70 5.64 21.32
N ARG A 927 3.55 6.32 22.10
CA ARG A 927 4.61 7.17 21.54
C ARG A 927 5.61 6.38 20.71
N GLU A 928 5.90 5.14 21.12
CA GLU A 928 6.85 4.28 20.42
C GLU A 928 6.33 3.84 19.05
N GLY A 929 5.07 3.42 18.96
CA GLY A 929 4.40 3.12 17.69
C GLY A 929 4.27 4.33 16.78
N PHE A 930 3.69 5.44 17.26
CA PHE A 930 3.40 6.62 16.43
C PHE A 930 4.67 7.27 15.84
N SER A 931 5.79 7.19 16.57
CA SER A 931 7.12 7.65 16.14
C SER A 931 7.95 6.61 15.40
N HIS A 932 7.40 5.46 15.01
CA HIS A 932 8.08 4.52 14.12
C HIS A 932 7.66 4.79 12.67
N PRO A 933 8.58 4.96 11.69
CA PRO A 933 8.22 5.30 10.32
C PRO A 933 7.30 4.29 9.63
N ALA A 934 7.52 2.99 9.87
CA ALA A 934 6.77 1.91 9.24
C ALA A 934 5.51 1.44 10.02
N VAL A 935 5.16 2.11 11.12
CA VAL A 935 3.86 1.85 11.78
C VAL A 935 2.80 2.70 11.10
N ASP A 936 1.77 2.08 10.55
CA ASP A 936 0.72 2.75 9.77
C ASP A 936 -0.61 2.88 10.53
N GLY A 937 -0.66 2.43 11.79
CA GLY A 937 -1.80 2.66 12.67
C GLY A 937 -1.67 1.96 14.02
N ILE A 938 -2.48 2.42 14.98
CA ILE A 938 -2.54 1.87 16.34
C ILE A 938 -3.99 1.66 16.74
N MET A 939 -4.25 0.51 17.34
CA MET A 939 -5.54 0.09 17.88
C MET A 939 -5.38 -0.36 19.32
N LEU A 940 -6.21 0.17 20.22
CA LEU A 940 -6.25 -0.17 21.64
C LEU A 940 -7.25 -1.30 21.92
N TRP A 941 -6.98 -2.25 22.82
CA TRP A 941 -7.93 -3.33 23.15
C TRP A 941 -8.72 -3.07 24.44
N THR A 942 -9.57 -2.05 24.39
CA THR A 942 -10.19 -1.45 25.59
C THR A 942 -11.72 -1.38 25.56
N ALA A 943 -12.37 -2.30 24.83
CA ALA A 943 -13.83 -2.38 24.72
C ALA A 943 -14.54 -2.47 26.08
N LEU A 944 -15.50 -1.58 26.33
CA LEU A 944 -16.24 -1.51 27.58
C LEU A 944 -17.42 -2.51 27.60
N ARG A 945 -17.22 -3.75 28.04
CA ARG A 945 -18.31 -4.76 28.19
C ARG A 945 -19.13 -4.55 29.48
N PRO A 946 -20.27 -5.24 29.68
CA PRO A 946 -21.10 -5.10 30.90
C PRO A 946 -20.43 -5.55 32.21
N ASN A 947 -19.25 -6.19 32.13
CA ASN A 947 -18.43 -6.63 33.25
C ASN A 947 -17.02 -5.99 33.24
N GLY A 948 -16.79 -4.96 32.43
CA GLY A 948 -15.50 -4.30 32.22
C GLY A 948 -14.76 -4.77 30.95
N CYS A 949 -13.55 -4.25 30.76
CA CYS A 949 -12.73 -4.46 29.57
C CYS A 949 -11.89 -5.75 29.66
N TYR A 950 -10.88 -5.94 28.80
CA TYR A 950 -10.01 -7.13 28.82
C TYR A 950 -8.84 -6.98 29.81
N GLN A 951 -7.72 -6.38 29.42
CA GLN A 951 -6.69 -5.98 30.40
C GLN A 951 -6.95 -4.57 30.93
N MET A 952 -7.35 -3.65 30.06
CA MET A 952 -7.33 -2.21 30.36
C MET A 952 -8.64 -1.54 29.95
N CYS A 953 -9.13 -0.63 30.80
CA CYS A 953 -10.22 0.28 30.46
C CYS A 953 -9.69 1.71 30.37
N LEU A 954 -10.09 2.44 29.33
CA LEU A 954 -9.83 3.88 29.21
C LEU A 954 -10.81 4.72 30.06
N THR A 955 -11.94 4.16 30.47
CA THR A 955 -13.05 4.87 31.11
C THR A 955 -13.84 3.99 32.09
N ASP A 956 -14.57 4.61 33.02
CA ASP A 956 -15.62 3.96 33.82
C ASP A 956 -16.97 3.89 33.08
N TYR A 957 -17.98 3.24 33.69
CA TYR A 957 -19.34 3.12 33.14
C TYR A 957 -20.12 4.45 33.08
N ASN A 958 -19.66 5.49 33.77
CA ASN A 958 -20.21 6.85 33.67
C ASN A 958 -19.48 7.68 32.59
N LEU A 959 -18.61 7.04 31.81
CA LEU A 959 -17.78 7.62 30.76
C LEU A 959 -16.82 8.71 31.24
N ARG A 960 -16.34 8.53 32.48
CA ARG A 960 -15.24 9.32 33.04
C ARG A 960 -13.94 8.58 32.75
N ASN A 961 -12.98 9.30 32.16
CA ASN A 961 -11.65 8.77 31.94
C ASN A 961 -11.07 8.11 33.19
N LEU A 962 -10.38 7.01 32.95
CA LEU A 962 -9.36 6.47 33.83
C LEU A 962 -8.00 7.01 33.33
N PRO A 963 -6.91 6.92 34.11
CA PRO A 963 -5.62 7.49 33.73
C PRO A 963 -5.12 7.08 32.32
N ALA A 964 -5.46 5.87 31.85
CA ALA A 964 -5.17 5.42 30.49
C ALA A 964 -5.95 6.20 29.40
N GLY A 965 -7.19 6.62 29.67
CA GLY A 965 -7.96 7.54 28.82
C GLY A 965 -7.41 8.96 28.85
N ASP A 966 -6.95 9.44 30.01
CA ASP A 966 -6.30 10.77 30.10
C ASP A 966 -4.97 10.82 29.31
N VAL A 967 -4.24 9.69 29.26
CA VAL A 967 -3.07 9.51 28.38
C VAL A 967 -3.47 9.54 26.89
N VAL A 968 -4.57 8.91 26.51
CA VAL A 968 -5.11 8.98 25.14
C VAL A 968 -5.47 10.42 24.77
N ASP A 969 -6.22 11.12 25.61
CA ASP A 969 -6.64 12.50 25.36
C ASP A 969 -5.44 13.46 25.29
N LYS A 970 -4.45 13.28 26.17
CA LYS A 970 -3.16 13.99 26.13
C LYS A 970 -2.45 13.82 24.79
N LEU A 971 -2.29 12.58 24.32
CA LEU A 971 -1.59 12.29 23.05
C LEU A 971 -2.39 12.75 21.83
N LEU A 972 -3.73 12.67 21.85
CA LEU A 972 -4.59 13.15 20.78
C LEU A 972 -4.58 14.69 20.64
N ASN A 973 -4.32 15.41 21.73
CA ASN A 973 -4.08 16.85 21.71
C ASN A 973 -2.66 17.21 21.25
N GLU A 974 -1.66 16.40 21.62
CA GLU A 974 -0.26 16.57 21.16
C GLU A 974 -0.10 16.28 19.67
N TRP A 975 -0.80 15.26 19.15
CA TRP A 975 -0.78 14.84 17.75
C TRP A 975 -1.87 15.54 16.94
N ASN A 976 -1.92 16.86 17.11
CA ASN A 976 -2.82 17.78 16.43
C ASN A 976 -2.07 19.10 16.19
N SER A 977 -2.39 19.80 15.10
CA SER A 977 -1.88 21.16 14.84
C SER A 977 -2.75 22.24 15.49
N GLY A 978 -3.98 21.90 15.87
CA GLY A 978 -4.95 22.81 16.46
C GLY A 978 -5.41 23.90 15.48
N GLU A 979 -5.77 25.05 16.05
CA GLU A 979 -5.99 26.29 15.30
C GLU A 979 -4.73 27.17 15.39
N ILE A 980 -4.14 27.49 14.25
CA ILE A 980 -2.96 28.33 14.11
C ILE A 980 -3.40 29.68 13.55
N ASN A 981 -3.13 30.76 14.27
CA ASN A 981 -3.43 32.13 13.85
C ASN A 981 -2.13 32.92 13.63
N GLY A 982 -2.13 33.80 12.63
CA GLY A 982 -0.98 34.64 12.30
C GLY A 982 -1.29 35.73 11.28
N HIS A 983 -0.23 36.40 10.82
CA HIS A 983 -0.27 37.41 9.76
C HIS A 983 0.86 37.18 8.77
N THR A 984 0.67 37.58 7.52
CA THR A 984 1.73 37.52 6.51
C THR A 984 2.87 38.52 6.76
N ASP A 985 4.08 38.08 6.43
CA ASP A 985 5.33 38.86 6.48
C ASP A 985 5.45 39.91 5.34
N ASP A 986 6.60 40.58 5.25
CA ASP A 986 6.94 41.56 4.21
C ASP A 986 7.13 40.96 2.80
N HIS A 987 7.03 39.64 2.66
CA HIS A 987 6.96 38.93 1.37
C HIS A 987 5.54 38.42 1.08
N GLY A 988 4.55 38.81 1.88
CA GLY A 988 3.17 38.33 1.79
C GLY A 988 3.02 36.85 2.11
N SER A 989 3.94 36.28 2.89
CA SER A 989 4.03 34.85 3.20
C SER A 989 3.74 34.56 4.67
N TYR A 990 3.26 33.36 4.96
CA TYR A 990 3.15 32.83 6.31
C TYR A 990 3.50 31.35 6.29
N SER A 991 4.41 30.92 7.18
CA SER A 991 4.89 29.54 7.22
C SER A 991 4.56 28.86 8.55
N PHE A 992 4.15 27.58 8.48
CA PHE A 992 3.84 26.76 9.64
C PHE A 992 4.27 25.30 9.44
N PHE A 993 4.19 24.50 10.50
CA PHE A 993 4.61 23.10 10.50
C PHE A 993 3.48 22.20 11.02
N GLY A 994 2.63 21.72 10.11
CA GLY A 994 1.42 20.96 10.39
C GLY A 994 1.64 19.45 10.42
N PHE A 995 0.80 18.71 11.15
CA PHE A 995 0.67 17.26 11.02
C PHE A 995 0.09 16.83 9.66
N LEU A 996 0.17 15.55 9.33
CA LEU A 996 -0.51 15.01 8.15
C LEU A 996 -2.03 14.96 8.36
N GLY A 997 -2.78 15.29 7.31
CA GLY A 997 -4.24 15.41 7.28
C GLY A 997 -4.72 16.65 6.52
N GLU A 998 -6.03 16.88 6.56
CA GLU A 998 -6.69 18.03 5.93
C GLU A 998 -6.77 19.24 6.86
N TYR A 999 -6.81 20.41 6.24
CA TYR A 999 -6.87 21.71 6.89
C TYR A 999 -7.85 22.65 6.19
N LYS A 1000 -8.41 23.59 6.95
CA LYS A 1000 -9.14 24.76 6.46
C LYS A 1000 -8.29 26.01 6.71
N VAL A 1001 -8.09 26.83 5.67
CA VAL A 1001 -7.35 28.10 5.75
C VAL A 1001 -8.32 29.23 5.44
N SER A 1002 -8.34 30.25 6.29
CA SER A 1002 -9.13 31.47 6.13
C SER A 1002 -8.16 32.65 6.13
N VAL A 1003 -8.26 33.54 5.15
CA VAL A 1003 -7.37 34.72 4.99
C VAL A 1003 -8.20 35.99 4.96
N GLN A 1004 -7.76 37.05 5.65
CA GLN A 1004 -8.41 38.37 5.64
C GLN A 1004 -7.40 39.50 5.40
N TYR A 1005 -7.73 40.43 4.50
CA TYR A 1005 -7.01 41.69 4.34
C TYR A 1005 -7.99 42.86 4.19
N GLY A 1006 -8.06 43.72 5.21
CA GLY A 1006 -9.08 44.76 5.32
C GLY A 1006 -10.50 44.16 5.24
N ASN A 1007 -11.25 44.57 4.22
CA ASN A 1007 -12.61 44.10 3.97
C ASN A 1007 -12.70 42.88 3.02
N ARG A 1008 -11.57 42.31 2.56
CA ARG A 1008 -11.54 41.13 1.69
C ARG A 1008 -11.24 39.87 2.51
N THR A 1009 -11.90 38.76 2.17
CA THR A 1009 -11.66 37.44 2.76
C THR A 1009 -11.64 36.34 1.69
N ALA A 1010 -10.83 35.30 1.91
CA ALA A 1010 -10.80 34.09 1.08
C ALA A 1010 -10.60 32.83 1.93
N ASN A 1011 -11.30 31.76 1.58
CA ASN A 1011 -11.28 30.49 2.31
C ASN A 1011 -10.87 29.32 1.41
N SER A 1012 -9.82 28.59 1.79
CA SER A 1012 -9.31 27.39 1.12
C SER A 1012 -9.39 26.18 2.05
N THR A 1013 -9.24 24.97 1.52
CA THR A 1013 -8.73 23.81 2.26
C THR A 1013 -7.34 23.45 1.75
N LEU A 1014 -6.51 22.79 2.55
CA LEU A 1014 -5.21 22.23 2.13
C LEU A 1014 -4.96 20.84 2.72
N SER A 1015 -4.20 20.04 1.98
CA SER A 1015 -3.97 18.62 2.22
C SER A 1015 -2.48 18.39 2.48
N LEU A 1016 -2.12 17.76 3.60
CA LEU A 1016 -0.74 17.38 3.93
C LEU A 1016 -0.63 15.86 4.06
N CYS A 1017 0.22 15.23 3.25
CA CYS A 1017 0.55 13.80 3.29
C CYS A 1017 2.10 13.63 3.14
N PRO A 1018 2.68 12.42 3.04
CA PRO A 1018 4.14 12.23 3.12
C PRO A 1018 4.98 12.68 1.89
N SER A 1019 5.82 13.71 2.01
CA SER A 1019 6.90 14.03 1.03
C SER A 1019 8.06 14.82 1.63
N ASP A 1020 9.26 14.73 1.07
CA ASP A 1020 10.44 15.46 1.57
C ASP A 1020 10.42 16.99 1.35
N GLU A 1021 9.50 17.48 0.51
CA GLU A 1021 9.44 18.89 0.10
C GLU A 1021 8.51 19.77 0.96
N THR A 1022 8.89 21.04 1.17
CA THR A 1022 8.01 22.09 1.72
C THR A 1022 6.85 22.34 0.77
N LYS A 1023 5.60 22.28 1.29
CA LYS A 1023 4.41 22.55 0.47
C LYS A 1023 4.17 24.06 0.34
N HIS A 1024 4.18 24.56 -0.89
CA HIS A 1024 3.86 25.95 -1.18
C HIS A 1024 2.43 26.09 -1.72
N PHE A 1025 1.68 27.06 -1.20
CA PHE A 1025 0.31 27.33 -1.63
C PHE A 1025 0.13 28.84 -1.84
N ASN A 1026 -0.56 29.24 -2.91
CA ASN A 1026 -0.94 30.64 -3.14
C ASN A 1026 -2.44 30.81 -2.86
N ILE A 1027 -2.82 31.95 -2.28
CA ILE A 1027 -4.20 32.39 -2.05
C ILE A 1027 -4.33 33.83 -2.56
N GLN A 1028 -5.39 34.13 -3.30
CA GLN A 1028 -5.61 35.43 -3.92
C GLN A 1028 -6.84 36.16 -3.31
N LEU A 1029 -6.74 37.49 -3.16
CA LEU A 1029 -7.75 38.38 -2.56
C LEU A 1029 -8.17 39.53 -3.48
#